data_AF-A0A350M611-F1
#
_entry.id   AF-A0A350M611-F1
#
_cell.length_a   1.000
_cell.length_b   1.000
_cell.length_c   1.000
_cell.angle_alpha   90.00
_cell.angle_beta   90.00
_cell.angle_gamma   90.00
#
_symmetry.space_group_name_H-M   'P 1'
#
loop_
_entity.id
_entity.type
_entity.pdbx_description
1 polymer ?
#
loop_
_entity_poly.entity_id
_entity_poly.type
_entity_poly.pdbx_seq_one_letter_code
_entity_poly.pdbx_strand_id
1 'polypeptide(L)'
;MKLSELKRQEEGVIVKVHGHGAFRKRILEMGFVRGQTISMVKGAPLKDPIQYKIMDYEVSLRKSEAQQIEIITEAEARNATNRKFNGILTSDILKISASEKSKKITVALVGSPNCGKTTLFNVASNSKAKVGNYGGVTIDTHEAKFKQDDYSLIITDLPGTYSLTAYTPEELFVRKHIVESAPDIVINVIDASNLERNLYLTTQLIDMDIKVIIALNMYDELEDKGAKFNYDDLGKIVGIPIIPTISSKGKGVLELFKKVIDVYEDRDKTVRHVKVNYGPIIEESIEAVQNKVESNHSLTDKISARFLSVKLIEKDSNARDLIKDCSNYEDISETAVREISKLEAEIGDDSETLLTDAKYGFIAGALKETYTVGHIEGRKKTEIIDGLLTHKIWGFPIFIFFMWLMFQATFTIGQFPMNWIESLVALIGDTLSQYMTGGMLKDLMISGVIGGVGGVIVFLPNILILFFFISLMEDTGYIARAAFIMDKLMHHLGLHGKSFIPLVMGFGCNVPAVMATRTIESRNNRLLTMLITPFMSCSARLPVYILIIGAFFPDNPVTVLFSIYMIGILFSIMVAMIFKKTLFSLEEVPFVMELPPYRIPTLKATIRHMWGKGSQYLRKMGGVILVASIFIWSLTYFPRDAEYSMDYDEAIFQLEADFNSKIKVSSPDDLNELMAEKESRLSQIRLNKESERFERSYIGRMGHFIEPVLKPLSFDWKMGVSLITGMA
;
A
#
# COMPACT_ATOMS: atom_id res chain seq x y z
N MET A 1 6.92 -32.66 -7.73
CA MET A 1 6.28 -33.02 -9.01
C MET A 1 4.77 -33.24 -8.85
N LYS A 2 3.97 -33.09 -9.92
CA LYS A 2 2.55 -33.53 -9.95
C LYS A 2 2.43 -34.98 -10.46
N LEU A 3 1.41 -35.72 -10.03
CA LEU A 3 1.24 -37.13 -10.43
C LEU A 3 1.11 -37.29 -11.95
N SER A 4 0.48 -36.33 -12.65
CA SER A 4 0.39 -36.31 -14.11
C SER A 4 1.72 -36.25 -14.85
N GLU A 5 2.81 -35.90 -14.17
CA GLU A 5 4.16 -35.77 -14.71
C GLU A 5 5.02 -37.03 -14.47
N LEU A 6 4.50 -37.99 -13.71
CA LEU A 6 5.19 -39.24 -13.38
C LEU A 6 5.42 -40.08 -14.64
N LYS A 7 6.63 -40.60 -14.84
CA LYS A 7 6.97 -41.39 -16.04
C LYS A 7 6.58 -42.86 -15.87
N ARG A 8 6.50 -43.57 -17.00
CA ARG A 8 6.13 -44.99 -17.05
C ARG A 8 7.10 -45.83 -16.21
N GLN A 9 6.56 -46.70 -15.34
CA GLN A 9 7.31 -47.54 -14.39
C GLN A 9 8.13 -46.76 -13.34
N GLU A 10 7.94 -45.44 -13.22
CA GLU A 10 8.50 -44.66 -12.12
C GLU A 10 7.58 -44.75 -10.90
N GLU A 11 8.18 -44.84 -9.72
CA GLU A 11 7.47 -44.82 -8.43
C GLU A 11 7.56 -43.42 -7.80
N GLY A 12 6.44 -42.97 -7.24
CA GLY A 12 6.35 -41.76 -6.44
C GLY A 12 5.63 -42.05 -5.13
N VAL A 13 5.89 -41.22 -4.12
CA VAL A 13 5.12 -41.23 -2.87
C VAL A 13 4.20 -40.03 -2.85
N ILE A 14 2.93 -40.24 -2.50
CA ILE A 14 1.93 -39.17 -2.39
C ILE A 14 2.31 -38.26 -1.23
N VAL A 15 2.52 -36.99 -1.55
CA VAL A 15 2.82 -35.93 -0.58
C VAL A 15 1.52 -35.26 -0.14
N LYS A 16 0.67 -34.92 -1.11
CA LYS A 16 -0.56 -34.14 -0.88
C LYS A 16 -1.57 -34.35 -2.01
N VAL A 17 -2.86 -34.36 -1.68
CA VAL A 17 -3.96 -34.33 -2.65
C VAL A 17 -4.64 -32.97 -2.56
N HIS A 18 -4.53 -32.19 -3.63
CA HIS A 18 -5.18 -30.90 -3.84
C HIS A 18 -6.60 -31.12 -4.44
N GLY A 19 -7.40 -30.06 -4.53
CA GLY A 19 -8.78 -30.10 -5.04
C GLY A 19 -9.86 -30.00 -3.94
N HIS A 20 -11.10 -29.77 -4.36
CA HIS A 20 -12.23 -29.41 -3.47
C HIS A 20 -13.37 -30.46 -3.48
N GLY A 21 -14.18 -30.44 -2.43
CA GLY A 21 -15.44 -31.18 -2.31
C GLY A 21 -15.40 -32.67 -2.61
N ALA A 22 -16.31 -33.10 -3.50
CA ALA A 22 -16.56 -34.50 -3.83
C ALA A 22 -15.35 -35.19 -4.47
N PHE A 23 -14.58 -34.47 -5.30
CA PHE A 23 -13.37 -35.02 -5.94
C PHE A 23 -12.36 -35.48 -4.90
N ARG A 24 -11.96 -34.59 -3.99
CA ARG A 24 -10.95 -34.89 -2.97
C ARG A 24 -11.39 -36.04 -2.07
N LYS A 25 -12.66 -36.04 -1.65
CA LYS A 25 -13.23 -37.12 -0.83
C LYS A 25 -13.14 -38.47 -1.56
N ARG A 26 -13.58 -38.54 -2.82
CA ARG A 26 -13.53 -39.74 -3.66
C ARG A 26 -12.10 -40.26 -3.83
N ILE A 27 -11.14 -39.37 -4.12
CA ILE A 27 -9.73 -39.74 -4.30
C ILE A 27 -9.12 -40.30 -3.00
N LEU A 28 -9.43 -39.70 -1.85
CA LEU A 28 -8.99 -40.20 -0.55
C LEU A 28 -9.61 -41.56 -0.20
N GLU A 29 -10.90 -41.76 -0.48
CA GLU A 29 -11.59 -43.05 -0.31
C GLU A 29 -11.02 -44.15 -1.22
N MET A 30 -10.50 -43.76 -2.39
CA MET A 30 -9.72 -44.61 -3.30
C MET A 30 -8.26 -44.80 -2.86
N GLY A 31 -7.90 -44.55 -1.60
CA GLY A 31 -6.58 -44.89 -1.06
C GLY A 31 -5.43 -43.98 -1.47
N PHE A 32 -5.68 -42.87 -2.17
CA PHE A 32 -4.67 -41.85 -2.48
C PHE A 32 -4.37 -40.98 -1.25
N VAL A 33 -3.86 -41.62 -0.20
CA VAL A 33 -3.52 -40.95 1.06
C VAL A 33 -2.02 -40.67 1.16
N ARG A 34 -1.67 -39.64 1.95
CA ARG A 34 -0.28 -39.22 2.18
C ARG A 34 0.58 -40.41 2.63
N GLY A 35 1.76 -40.54 2.02
CA GLY A 35 2.72 -41.61 2.33
C GLY A 35 2.52 -42.91 1.54
N GLN A 36 1.46 -43.04 0.75
CA GLN A 36 1.28 -44.20 -0.12
C GLN A 36 2.16 -44.12 -1.37
N THR A 37 2.70 -45.27 -1.77
CA THR A 37 3.46 -45.40 -3.01
C THR A 37 2.51 -45.59 -4.19
N ILE A 38 2.79 -44.89 -5.27
CA ILE A 38 2.03 -44.95 -6.53
C ILE A 38 2.98 -45.09 -7.70
N SER A 39 2.61 -45.88 -8.71
CA SER A 39 3.39 -46.05 -9.93
C SER A 39 2.53 -45.88 -11.18
N MET A 40 3.11 -45.33 -12.25
CA MET A 40 2.41 -45.22 -13.54
C MET A 40 2.54 -46.52 -14.33
N VAL A 41 1.41 -47.15 -14.67
CA VAL A 41 1.37 -48.40 -15.44
C VAL A 41 1.43 -48.11 -16.94
N LYS A 42 0.46 -47.35 -17.45
CA LYS A 42 0.34 -46.98 -18.87
C LYS A 42 -0.55 -45.74 -19.06
N GLY A 43 -0.30 -44.99 -20.12
CA GLY A 43 -1.20 -43.90 -20.56
C GLY A 43 -2.02 -44.34 -21.77
N ALA A 44 -3.22 -43.77 -21.93
CA ALA A 44 -3.99 -43.91 -23.17
C ALA A 44 -3.19 -43.34 -24.37
N PRO A 45 -3.52 -43.72 -25.63
CA PRO A 45 -2.80 -43.27 -26.82
C PRO A 45 -2.66 -41.74 -26.94
N LEU A 46 -3.66 -40.99 -26.46
CA LEU A 46 -3.67 -39.52 -26.42
C LEU A 46 -3.17 -38.93 -25.09
N LYS A 47 -2.53 -39.74 -24.23
CA LYS A 47 -2.00 -39.38 -22.90
C LYS A 47 -3.06 -38.93 -21.87
N ASP A 48 -4.33 -39.26 -22.09
CA ASP A 48 -5.43 -39.06 -21.15
C ASP A 48 -6.55 -40.09 -21.46
N PRO A 49 -7.05 -40.90 -20.50
CA PRO A 49 -6.63 -41.02 -19.09
C PRO A 49 -5.29 -41.77 -18.89
N ILE A 50 -4.73 -41.64 -17.69
CA ILE A 50 -3.49 -42.29 -17.26
C ILE A 50 -3.82 -43.33 -16.18
N GLN A 51 -3.31 -44.56 -16.35
CA GLN A 51 -3.50 -45.65 -15.41
C GLN A 51 -2.34 -45.71 -14.40
N TYR A 52 -2.69 -45.70 -13.13
CA TYR A 52 -1.77 -45.79 -12.00
C TYR A 52 -2.06 -47.05 -11.18
N LYS A 53 -1.03 -47.64 -10.59
CA LYS A 53 -1.16 -48.71 -9.60
C LYS A 53 -0.96 -48.12 -8.21
N ILE A 54 -1.94 -48.32 -7.35
CA ILE A 54 -1.93 -47.91 -5.95
C ILE A 54 -2.36 -49.10 -5.09
N MET A 55 -1.58 -49.44 -4.07
CA MET A 55 -1.78 -50.67 -3.29
C MET A 55 -1.85 -51.90 -4.23
N ASP A 56 -2.91 -52.71 -4.12
CA ASP A 56 -3.08 -53.97 -4.86
C ASP A 56 -4.00 -53.83 -6.10
N TYR A 57 -4.35 -52.62 -6.53
CA TYR A 57 -5.24 -52.41 -7.68
C TYR A 57 -4.79 -51.25 -8.58
N GLU A 58 -5.40 -51.20 -9.77
CA GLU A 58 -5.10 -50.18 -10.80
C GLU A 58 -6.28 -49.23 -10.96
N VAL A 59 -5.99 -47.92 -11.03
CA VAL A 59 -6.96 -46.84 -11.19
C VAL A 59 -6.57 -45.98 -12.38
N SER A 60 -7.55 -45.68 -13.23
CA SER A 60 -7.36 -44.71 -14.33
C SER A 60 -7.86 -43.34 -13.88
N LEU A 61 -6.98 -42.35 -13.89
CA LEU A 61 -7.32 -40.95 -13.60
C LEU A 61 -7.18 -40.11 -14.86
N ARG A 62 -8.05 -39.11 -15.02
CA ARG A 62 -7.84 -38.09 -16.06
C ARG A 62 -6.59 -37.27 -15.75
N LYS A 63 -6.00 -36.68 -16.78
CA LYS A 63 -4.81 -35.85 -16.63
C LYS A 63 -5.07 -34.64 -15.72
N SER A 64 -6.26 -34.03 -15.79
CA SER A 64 -6.68 -32.92 -14.91
C SER A 64 -6.75 -33.34 -13.44
N GLU A 65 -7.28 -34.52 -13.16
CA GLU A 65 -7.39 -35.10 -11.81
C GLU A 65 -5.99 -35.43 -11.25
N ALA A 66 -5.13 -36.03 -12.07
CA ALA A 66 -3.75 -36.34 -11.69
C ALA A 66 -2.88 -35.07 -11.45
N GLN A 67 -3.22 -33.92 -12.05
CA GLN A 67 -2.55 -32.65 -11.74
C GLN A 67 -2.86 -32.13 -10.32
N GLN A 68 -3.95 -32.62 -9.71
CA GLN A 68 -4.30 -32.26 -8.34
C GLN A 68 -3.55 -33.09 -7.30
N ILE A 69 -2.84 -34.16 -7.68
CA ILE A 69 -2.09 -34.99 -6.74
C ILE A 69 -0.61 -34.61 -6.81
N GLU A 70 -0.03 -34.23 -5.67
CA GLU A 70 1.40 -33.94 -5.54
C GLU A 70 2.14 -35.15 -5.01
N ILE A 71 3.25 -35.47 -5.69
CA ILE A 71 4.13 -36.58 -5.36
C ILE A 71 5.57 -36.12 -5.22
N ILE A 72 6.38 -36.99 -4.61
CA ILE A 72 7.83 -36.91 -4.64
C ILE A 72 8.38 -38.20 -5.26
N THR A 73 9.29 -38.07 -6.22
CA THR A 73 9.98 -39.20 -6.84
C THR A 73 11.33 -39.44 -6.18
N GLU A 74 11.95 -40.57 -6.47
CA GLU A 74 13.23 -40.95 -5.86
C GLU A 74 14.34 -39.95 -6.20
N ALA A 75 14.34 -39.43 -7.43
CA ALA A 75 15.29 -38.42 -7.88
C ALA A 75 15.12 -37.08 -7.13
N GLU A 76 13.88 -36.64 -6.90
CA GLU A 76 13.60 -35.43 -6.10
C GLU A 76 13.99 -35.62 -4.63
N ALA A 77 13.70 -36.80 -4.05
CA ALA A 77 14.04 -37.12 -2.67
C ALA A 77 15.57 -37.13 -2.43
N ARG A 78 16.36 -37.72 -3.34
CA ARG A 78 17.83 -37.71 -3.28
C ARG A 78 18.43 -36.31 -3.38
N ASN A 79 17.83 -35.43 -4.19
CA ASN A 79 18.28 -34.03 -4.31
C ASN A 79 17.92 -33.18 -3.07
N ALA A 80 16.79 -33.49 -2.40
CA ALA A 80 16.37 -32.80 -1.18
C ALA A 80 17.20 -33.22 0.06
N THR A 81 17.69 -34.46 0.10
CA THR A 81 18.39 -35.08 1.25
C THR A 81 19.92 -34.88 1.25
N ASN A 82 20.42 -33.72 0.82
CA ASN A 82 21.84 -33.33 0.98
C ASN A 82 22.32 -33.20 2.46
N ARG A 83 21.59 -33.76 3.42
CA ARG A 83 21.95 -33.91 4.83
C ARG A 83 22.04 -35.40 5.20
N LYS A 84 23.28 -35.88 5.32
CA LYS A 84 23.73 -37.09 6.05
C LYS A 84 22.65 -38.13 6.37
N PHE A 85 22.30 -38.98 5.41
CA PHE A 85 21.61 -40.25 5.69
C PHE A 85 22.38 -41.41 5.06
N ASN A 86 22.99 -42.26 5.88
CA ASN A 86 23.75 -43.46 5.47
C ASN A 86 22.89 -44.73 5.63
N GLY A 87 21.64 -44.70 5.17
CA GLY A 87 20.75 -45.87 5.13
C GLY A 87 20.73 -46.53 3.76
N ILE A 88 20.63 -47.87 3.71
CA ILE A 88 20.76 -48.69 2.49
C ILE A 88 19.43 -48.83 1.72
N LEU A 89 18.30 -48.43 2.30
CA LEU A 89 16.95 -48.63 1.73
C LEU A 89 16.41 -47.33 1.08
N THR A 90 16.25 -47.36 -0.24
CA THR A 90 15.72 -46.27 -1.07
C THR A 90 14.24 -45.95 -0.80
N SER A 91 13.46 -46.94 -0.37
CA SER A 91 12.04 -46.76 0.04
C SER A 91 11.88 -45.89 1.29
N ASP A 92 12.83 -45.93 2.22
CA ASP A 92 12.79 -45.13 3.45
C ASP A 92 13.12 -43.65 3.17
N ILE A 93 14.07 -43.37 2.26
CA ILE A 93 14.43 -42.02 1.85
C ILE A 93 13.23 -41.31 1.19
N LEU A 94 12.50 -42.03 0.33
CA LEU A 94 11.27 -41.56 -0.31
C LEU A 94 10.18 -41.21 0.72
N LYS A 95 9.92 -42.11 1.68
CA LYS A 95 8.91 -41.90 2.72
C LYS A 95 9.29 -40.78 3.69
N ILE A 96 10.56 -40.66 4.07
CA ILE A 96 11.06 -39.60 4.94
C ILE A 96 10.95 -38.24 4.23
N SER A 97 11.40 -38.15 2.98
CA SER A 97 11.33 -36.91 2.20
C SER A 97 9.89 -36.50 1.91
N ALA A 98 9.02 -37.49 1.64
CA ALA A 98 7.58 -37.25 1.52
C ALA A 98 6.99 -36.72 2.83
N SER A 99 7.37 -37.30 3.97
CA SER A 99 6.94 -36.88 5.32
C SER A 99 7.40 -35.46 5.66
N GLU A 100 8.65 -35.10 5.38
CA GLU A 100 9.17 -33.74 5.57
C GLU A 100 8.45 -32.71 4.69
N LYS A 101 8.29 -33.02 3.40
CA LYS A 101 7.64 -32.11 2.45
C LYS A 101 6.17 -31.88 2.77
N SER A 102 5.52 -32.87 3.38
CA SER A 102 4.13 -32.80 3.80
C SER A 102 3.94 -32.20 5.20
N LYS A 103 5.02 -31.94 5.96
CA LYS A 103 4.99 -31.07 7.15
C LYS A 103 5.05 -29.58 6.79
N LYS A 104 4.85 -29.24 5.51
CA LYS A 104 4.83 -27.86 5.01
C LYS A 104 3.39 -27.45 4.72
N ILE A 105 2.89 -26.44 5.43
CA ILE A 105 1.50 -25.98 5.32
C ILE A 105 1.49 -24.58 4.69
N THR A 106 0.70 -24.37 3.63
CA THR A 106 0.48 -23.05 3.05
C THR A 106 -0.79 -22.40 3.61
N VAL A 107 -0.65 -21.20 4.15
CA VAL A 107 -1.73 -20.48 4.83
C VAL A 107 -1.92 -19.11 4.18
N ALA A 108 -3.15 -18.76 3.83
CA ALA A 108 -3.50 -17.42 3.38
C ALA A 108 -4.26 -16.66 4.48
N LEU A 109 -3.84 -15.42 4.78
CA LEU A 109 -4.59 -14.52 5.65
C LEU A 109 -5.55 -13.69 4.81
N VAL A 110 -6.83 -13.77 5.14
CA VAL A 110 -7.93 -13.02 4.52
C VAL A 110 -8.68 -12.28 5.63
N GLY A 111 -9.30 -11.14 5.32
CA GLY A 111 -10.10 -10.39 6.28
C GLY A 111 -10.39 -8.98 5.78
N SER A 112 -11.32 -8.30 6.46
CA SER A 112 -11.65 -6.92 6.15
C SER A 112 -10.47 -5.96 6.38
N PRO A 113 -10.43 -4.80 5.72
CA PRO A 113 -9.51 -3.73 6.10
C PRO A 113 -9.60 -3.42 7.60
N ASN A 114 -8.47 -3.12 8.24
CA ASN A 114 -8.39 -2.74 9.66
C ASN A 114 -8.79 -3.78 10.71
N CYS A 115 -9.14 -5.03 10.35
CA CYS A 115 -9.38 -6.12 11.33
C CYS A 115 -8.13 -6.59 12.09
N GLY A 116 -6.96 -5.96 11.86
CA GLY A 116 -5.69 -6.31 12.50
C GLY A 116 -4.93 -7.47 11.84
N LYS A 117 -5.29 -7.86 10.61
CA LYS A 117 -4.61 -8.87 9.79
C LYS A 117 -3.08 -8.65 9.69
N THR A 118 -2.63 -7.45 9.34
CA THR A 118 -1.19 -7.13 9.25
C THR A 118 -0.50 -7.20 10.61
N THR A 119 -1.19 -6.87 11.70
CA THR A 119 -0.67 -7.03 13.06
C THR A 119 -0.49 -8.51 13.40
N LEU A 120 -1.48 -9.35 13.10
CA LEU A 120 -1.41 -10.80 13.27
C LEU A 120 -0.25 -11.40 12.47
N PHE A 121 -0.10 -10.99 11.20
CA PHE A 121 1.00 -11.39 10.33
C PHE A 121 2.38 -11.00 10.90
N ASN A 122 2.53 -9.79 11.41
CA ASN A 122 3.80 -9.31 11.96
C ASN A 122 4.22 -10.06 13.23
N VAL A 123 3.25 -10.38 14.10
CA VAL A 123 3.51 -11.19 15.30
C VAL A 123 3.84 -12.63 14.92
N ALA A 124 3.09 -13.24 14.01
CA ALA A 124 3.35 -14.59 13.52
C ALA A 124 4.73 -14.72 12.85
N SER A 125 5.12 -13.71 12.06
CA SER A 125 6.37 -13.72 11.30
C SER A 125 7.61 -13.27 12.08
N ASN A 126 7.47 -12.85 13.35
CA ASN A 126 8.54 -12.19 14.11
C ASN A 126 9.21 -11.05 13.31
N SER A 127 8.43 -10.30 12.51
CA SER A 127 8.88 -9.22 11.62
C SER A 127 9.87 -9.62 10.50
N LYS A 128 9.94 -10.91 10.11
CA LYS A 128 10.82 -11.41 9.02
C LYS A 128 10.05 -11.65 7.71
N ALA A 129 9.33 -10.64 7.23
CA ALA A 129 8.55 -10.73 5.99
C ALA A 129 9.39 -10.43 4.74
N LYS A 130 9.11 -11.13 3.63
CA LYS A 130 9.54 -10.72 2.29
C LYS A 130 8.36 -10.10 1.55
N VAL A 131 8.59 -8.98 0.85
CA VAL A 131 7.58 -8.31 0.03
C VAL A 131 7.75 -8.76 -1.41
N GLY A 132 6.68 -9.22 -2.04
CA GLY A 132 6.63 -9.57 -3.46
C GLY A 132 5.58 -8.74 -4.20
N ASN A 133 5.86 -8.37 -5.45
CA ASN A 133 4.93 -7.66 -6.33
C ASN A 133 4.29 -8.68 -7.29
N TYR A 134 2.97 -8.61 -7.47
CA TYR A 134 2.26 -9.46 -8.43
C TYR A 134 2.29 -8.87 -9.85
N GLY A 135 2.32 -9.73 -10.87
CA GLY A 135 2.40 -9.31 -12.26
C GLY A 135 1.20 -8.48 -12.70
N GLY A 136 1.43 -7.24 -13.12
CA GLY A 136 0.43 -6.38 -13.77
C GLY A 136 -0.41 -5.48 -12.86
N VAL A 137 -0.30 -5.59 -11.52
CA VAL A 137 -1.01 -4.73 -10.56
C VAL A 137 -0.11 -4.28 -9.40
N THR A 138 -0.37 -3.10 -8.85
CA THR A 138 0.38 -2.50 -7.72
C THR A 138 -0.09 -3.03 -6.37
N ILE A 139 -0.32 -4.34 -6.28
CA ILE A 139 -0.78 -5.00 -5.06
C ILE A 139 0.41 -5.78 -4.46
N ASP A 140 0.89 -5.30 -3.31
CA ASP A 140 2.00 -5.90 -2.57
C ASP A 140 1.46 -7.10 -1.75
N THR A 141 2.09 -8.27 -1.87
CA THR A 141 1.83 -9.41 -0.97
C THR A 141 3.05 -9.68 -0.09
N HIS A 142 2.79 -9.98 1.19
CA HIS A 142 3.84 -10.27 2.15
C HIS A 142 3.85 -11.77 2.44
N GLU A 143 4.99 -12.43 2.20
CA GLU A 143 5.18 -13.84 2.52
C GLU A 143 6.15 -13.98 3.71
N ALA A 144 5.79 -14.82 4.67
CA ALA A 144 6.64 -15.16 5.80
C ALA A 144 6.70 -16.68 6.00
N LYS A 145 7.84 -17.15 6.50
CA LYS A 145 8.08 -18.57 6.81
C LYS A 145 8.54 -18.71 8.25
N PHE A 146 7.86 -19.55 9.00
CA PHE A 146 8.27 -19.91 10.35
C PHE A 146 7.93 -21.37 10.64
N LYS A 147 8.47 -21.87 11.76
CA LYS A 147 8.21 -23.21 12.25
C LYS A 147 7.35 -23.14 13.49
N GLN A 148 6.34 -24.00 13.56
CA GLN A 148 5.51 -24.24 14.74
C GLN A 148 5.51 -25.75 14.94
N ASP A 149 5.93 -26.20 16.13
CA ASP A 149 6.15 -27.62 16.42
C ASP A 149 7.04 -28.27 15.33
N ASP A 150 6.55 -29.36 14.74
CA ASP A 150 7.22 -30.09 13.66
C ASP A 150 6.93 -29.54 12.25
N TYR A 151 6.07 -28.53 12.13
CA TYR A 151 5.56 -28.04 10.84
C TYR A 151 6.24 -26.73 10.42
N SER A 152 6.45 -26.59 9.11
CA SER A 152 6.89 -25.35 8.49
C SER A 152 5.67 -24.65 7.86
N LEU A 153 5.27 -23.52 8.41
CA LEU A 153 4.17 -22.72 7.88
C LEU A 153 4.70 -21.66 6.92
N ILE A 154 4.06 -21.55 5.76
CA ILE A 154 4.22 -20.43 4.82
C ILE A 154 2.95 -19.61 4.92
N ILE A 155 3.07 -18.36 5.35
CA ILE A 155 1.93 -17.45 5.46
C ILE A 155 2.04 -16.38 4.39
N THR A 156 0.95 -16.20 3.65
CA THR A 156 0.77 -15.09 2.70
C THR A 156 -0.26 -14.13 3.26
N ASP A 157 0.12 -12.87 3.44
CA ASP A 157 -0.81 -11.79 3.75
C ASP A 157 -1.45 -11.27 2.47
N LEU A 158 -2.77 -11.46 2.32
CA LEU A 158 -3.52 -10.94 1.19
C LEU A 158 -4.08 -9.55 1.48
N PRO A 159 -4.40 -8.74 0.46
CA PRO A 159 -5.06 -7.45 0.65
C PRO A 159 -6.34 -7.57 1.49
N GLY A 160 -6.62 -6.55 2.30
CA GLY A 160 -7.87 -6.50 3.06
C GLY A 160 -9.05 -6.33 2.11
N THR A 161 -10.09 -7.16 2.27
CA THR A 161 -11.29 -7.13 1.44
C THR A 161 -12.55 -7.42 2.26
N TYR A 162 -13.67 -6.80 1.90
CA TYR A 162 -14.98 -7.05 2.53
C TYR A 162 -15.75 -8.21 1.87
N SER A 163 -15.41 -8.56 0.64
CA SER A 163 -16.08 -9.57 -0.18
C SER A 163 -15.10 -10.21 -1.17
N LEU A 164 -15.59 -11.13 -1.99
CA LEU A 164 -14.89 -11.79 -3.09
C LEU A 164 -15.63 -11.54 -4.41
N THR A 165 -16.15 -10.32 -4.56
CA THR A 165 -16.83 -9.81 -5.75
C THR A 165 -15.83 -9.32 -6.81
N ALA A 166 -16.33 -8.90 -7.97
CA ALA A 166 -15.50 -8.41 -9.08
C ALA A 166 -15.37 -6.87 -9.12
N TYR A 167 -15.73 -6.14 -8.07
CA TYR A 167 -15.80 -4.67 -8.09
C TYR A 167 -14.44 -4.01 -7.92
N THR A 168 -13.60 -4.51 -7.01
CA THR A 168 -12.28 -3.94 -6.75
C THR A 168 -11.15 -4.85 -7.25
N PRO A 169 -10.03 -4.29 -7.74
CA PRO A 169 -8.85 -5.08 -8.09
C PRO A 169 -8.34 -5.95 -6.94
N GLU A 170 -8.48 -5.47 -5.70
CA GLU A 170 -8.10 -6.17 -4.48
C GLU A 170 -8.98 -7.40 -4.24
N GLU A 171 -10.31 -7.29 -4.35
CA GLU A 171 -11.23 -8.42 -4.21
C GLU A 171 -10.95 -9.52 -5.26
N LEU A 172 -10.81 -9.12 -6.53
CA LEU A 172 -10.48 -10.01 -7.63
C LEU A 172 -9.14 -10.70 -7.41
N PHE A 173 -8.15 -9.96 -6.89
CA PHE A 173 -6.84 -10.51 -6.56
C PHE A 173 -6.94 -11.57 -5.47
N VAL A 174 -7.63 -11.29 -4.36
CA VAL A 174 -7.81 -12.24 -3.26
C VAL A 174 -8.50 -13.51 -3.76
N ARG A 175 -9.60 -13.36 -4.51
CA ARG A 175 -10.34 -14.49 -5.10
C ARG A 175 -9.46 -15.34 -6.02
N LYS A 176 -8.76 -14.72 -6.98
CA LYS A 176 -7.86 -15.42 -7.90
C LYS A 176 -6.73 -16.12 -7.16
N HIS A 177 -6.13 -15.46 -6.16
CA HIS A 177 -5.03 -16.04 -5.40
C HIS A 177 -5.46 -17.28 -4.62
N ILE A 178 -6.64 -17.26 -3.97
CA ILE A 178 -7.17 -18.44 -3.26
C ILE A 178 -7.40 -19.60 -4.24
N VAL A 179 -7.97 -19.33 -5.42
CA VAL A 179 -8.24 -20.35 -6.44
C VAL A 179 -6.96 -20.90 -7.08
N GLU A 180 -6.04 -20.04 -7.50
CA GLU A 180 -4.85 -20.42 -8.26
C GLU A 180 -3.75 -21.00 -7.36
N SER A 181 -3.53 -20.40 -6.18
CA SER A 181 -2.49 -20.85 -5.25
C SER A 181 -2.94 -22.03 -4.39
N ALA A 182 -4.25 -22.27 -4.29
CA ALA A 182 -4.87 -23.35 -3.53
C ALA A 182 -4.23 -23.55 -2.14
N PRO A 183 -4.34 -22.55 -1.23
CA PRO A 183 -3.76 -22.65 0.11
C PRO A 183 -4.36 -23.83 0.88
N ASP A 184 -3.57 -24.47 1.74
CA ASP A 184 -4.05 -25.56 2.60
C ASP A 184 -5.17 -25.10 3.53
N ILE A 185 -4.98 -23.90 4.11
CA ILE A 185 -5.88 -23.30 5.08
C ILE A 185 -5.96 -21.80 4.80
N VAL A 186 -7.17 -21.26 4.88
CA VAL A 186 -7.42 -19.82 4.94
C VAL A 186 -7.71 -19.43 6.38
N ILE A 187 -6.92 -18.51 6.93
CA ILE A 187 -7.25 -17.86 8.20
C ILE A 187 -8.05 -16.60 7.87
N ASN A 188 -9.33 -16.61 8.21
CA ASN A 188 -10.19 -15.45 8.12
C ASN A 188 -10.08 -14.62 9.42
N VAL A 189 -9.45 -13.45 9.34
CA VAL A 189 -9.28 -12.52 10.45
C VAL A 189 -10.53 -11.65 10.55
N ILE A 190 -11.26 -11.80 11.65
CA ILE A 190 -12.51 -11.10 11.92
C ILE A 190 -12.31 -10.14 13.09
N ASP A 191 -12.77 -8.89 12.94
CA ASP A 191 -12.84 -7.93 14.04
C ASP A 191 -14.02 -8.28 14.97
N ALA A 192 -13.72 -8.61 16.23
CA ALA A 192 -14.72 -8.90 17.25
C ALA A 192 -15.64 -7.70 17.55
N SER A 193 -15.20 -6.47 17.28
CA SER A 193 -16.00 -5.27 17.43
C SER A 193 -17.12 -5.12 16.38
N ASN A 194 -17.02 -5.80 15.24
CA ASN A 194 -17.97 -5.71 14.12
C ASN A 194 -18.22 -7.08 13.46
N LEU A 195 -18.81 -8.01 14.23
CA LEU A 195 -19.02 -9.40 13.81
C LEU A 195 -19.87 -9.54 12.54
N GLU A 196 -21.03 -8.89 12.49
CA GLU A 196 -22.01 -9.04 11.41
C GLU A 196 -21.41 -8.71 10.03
N ARG A 197 -20.71 -7.58 9.93
CA ARG A 197 -20.06 -7.15 8.69
C ARG A 197 -18.92 -8.09 8.27
N ASN A 198 -18.13 -8.58 9.22
CA ASN A 198 -16.99 -9.45 8.93
C ASN A 198 -17.42 -10.88 8.57
N LEU A 199 -18.53 -11.35 9.12
CA LEU A 199 -19.08 -12.67 8.80
C LEU A 199 -19.62 -12.75 7.37
N TYR A 200 -19.89 -11.61 6.71
CA TYR A 200 -20.27 -11.59 5.29
C TYR A 200 -19.18 -12.17 4.37
N LEU A 201 -17.90 -11.86 4.61
CA LEU A 201 -16.81 -12.50 3.87
C LEU A 201 -16.73 -14.00 4.19
N THR A 202 -17.10 -14.40 5.41
CA THR A 202 -17.08 -15.79 5.86
C THR A 202 -18.08 -16.64 5.08
N THR A 203 -19.29 -16.14 4.79
CA THR A 203 -20.28 -16.89 4.00
C THR A 203 -19.76 -17.20 2.60
N GLN A 204 -19.03 -16.27 2.00
CA GLN A 204 -18.43 -16.47 0.67
C GLN A 204 -17.26 -17.47 0.68
N LEU A 205 -16.44 -17.46 1.74
CA LEU A 205 -15.39 -18.46 1.93
C LEU A 205 -15.97 -19.88 2.17
N ILE A 206 -17.13 -19.97 2.82
CA ILE A 206 -17.87 -21.24 2.98
C ILE A 206 -18.31 -21.76 1.60
N ASP A 207 -18.89 -20.91 0.74
CA ASP A 207 -19.33 -21.32 -0.61
C ASP A 207 -18.16 -21.80 -1.50
N MET A 208 -16.96 -21.25 -1.31
CA MET A 208 -15.74 -21.69 -2.01
C MET A 208 -15.27 -23.11 -1.65
N ASP A 209 -15.82 -23.72 -0.59
CA ASP A 209 -15.46 -25.06 -0.12
C ASP A 209 -13.96 -25.26 0.16
N ILE A 210 -13.39 -24.32 0.91
CA ILE A 210 -12.00 -24.34 1.36
C ILE A 210 -11.92 -24.54 2.88
N LYS A 211 -10.80 -25.07 3.38
CA LYS A 211 -10.58 -25.18 4.84
C LYS A 211 -10.32 -23.79 5.41
N VAL A 212 -11.23 -23.32 6.26
CA VAL A 212 -11.15 -22.01 6.92
C VAL A 212 -10.94 -22.18 8.42
N ILE A 213 -10.23 -21.22 9.03
CA ILE A 213 -10.19 -20.99 10.48
C ILE A 213 -10.46 -19.52 10.73
N ILE A 214 -11.28 -19.19 11.71
CA ILE A 214 -11.55 -17.79 12.07
C ILE A 214 -10.61 -17.38 13.20
N ALA A 215 -9.81 -16.35 12.96
CA ALA A 215 -9.09 -15.62 13.99
C ALA A 215 -9.96 -14.44 14.43
N LEU A 216 -10.64 -14.61 15.56
CA LEU A 216 -11.49 -13.57 16.15
C LEU A 216 -10.58 -12.57 16.88
N ASN A 217 -10.16 -11.53 16.18
CA ASN A 217 -9.18 -10.56 16.65
C ASN A 217 -9.83 -9.40 17.40
N MET A 218 -9.03 -8.66 18.17
CA MET A 218 -9.49 -7.57 19.04
C MET A 218 -10.52 -8.05 20.08
N TYR A 219 -10.33 -9.28 20.58
CA TYR A 219 -11.26 -9.87 21.54
C TYR A 219 -11.36 -9.08 22.85
N ASP A 220 -10.30 -8.36 23.24
CA ASP A 220 -10.33 -7.43 24.37
C ASP A 220 -11.34 -6.30 24.19
N GLU A 221 -11.52 -5.77 22.98
CA GLU A 221 -12.54 -4.74 22.73
C GLU A 221 -13.97 -5.27 22.93
N LEU A 222 -14.20 -6.55 22.64
CA LEU A 222 -15.50 -7.21 22.87
C LEU A 222 -15.74 -7.42 24.37
N GLU A 223 -14.73 -7.85 25.11
CA GLU A 223 -14.77 -7.98 26.58
C GLU A 223 -14.99 -6.62 27.25
N ASP A 224 -14.28 -5.57 26.80
CA ASP A 224 -14.41 -4.20 27.30
C ASP A 224 -15.79 -3.59 27.06
N LYS A 225 -16.52 -4.07 26.04
CA LYS A 225 -17.93 -3.71 25.77
C LYS A 225 -18.93 -4.49 26.63
N GLY A 226 -18.47 -5.44 27.44
CA GLY A 226 -19.31 -6.31 28.27
C GLY A 226 -20.21 -7.23 27.45
N ALA A 227 -19.89 -7.45 26.17
CA ALA A 227 -20.65 -8.33 25.31
C ALA A 227 -20.31 -9.80 25.64
N LYS A 228 -21.31 -10.67 25.55
CA LYS A 228 -21.10 -12.12 25.69
C LYS A 228 -21.16 -12.75 24.31
N PHE A 229 -20.09 -13.44 23.94
CA PHE A 229 -20.01 -14.09 22.64
C PHE A 229 -19.59 -15.55 22.78
N ASN A 230 -20.51 -16.45 22.44
CA ASN A 230 -20.28 -17.89 22.42
C ASN A 230 -19.75 -18.29 21.03
N TYR A 231 -18.44 -18.06 20.83
CA TYR A 231 -17.77 -18.35 19.58
C TYR A 231 -17.66 -19.86 19.29
N ASP A 232 -17.70 -20.72 20.31
CA ASP A 232 -17.67 -22.17 20.13
C ASP A 232 -18.95 -22.68 19.44
N ASP A 233 -20.12 -22.19 19.85
CA ASP A 233 -21.38 -22.56 19.23
C ASP A 233 -21.55 -21.94 17.85
N LEU A 234 -21.10 -20.69 17.64
CA LEU A 234 -21.05 -20.12 16.29
C LEU A 234 -20.17 -20.98 15.39
N GLY A 235 -18.98 -21.37 15.86
CA GLY A 235 -18.06 -22.22 15.12
C GLY A 235 -18.68 -23.56 14.71
N LYS A 236 -19.53 -24.15 15.57
CA LYS A 236 -20.32 -25.35 15.21
C LYS A 236 -21.36 -25.03 14.13
N ILE A 237 -22.11 -23.93 14.25
CA ILE A 237 -23.14 -23.52 13.27
C ILE A 237 -22.51 -23.36 11.88
N VAL A 238 -21.43 -22.58 11.79
CA VAL A 238 -20.76 -22.30 10.50
C VAL A 238 -19.81 -23.41 10.04
N GLY A 239 -19.48 -24.36 10.92
CA GLY A 239 -18.56 -25.47 10.62
C GLY A 239 -17.09 -25.08 10.53
N ILE A 240 -16.72 -23.96 11.14
CA ILE A 240 -15.39 -23.37 11.10
C ILE A 240 -14.91 -23.12 12.54
N PRO A 241 -13.73 -23.62 12.95
CA PRO A 241 -13.20 -23.32 14.28
C PRO A 241 -12.89 -21.82 14.43
N ILE A 242 -13.28 -21.26 15.58
CA ILE A 242 -13.05 -19.85 15.94
C ILE A 242 -12.09 -19.79 17.11
N ILE A 243 -11.00 -19.02 16.96
CA ILE A 243 -10.00 -18.81 18.01
C ILE A 243 -9.94 -17.32 18.37
N PRO A 244 -10.19 -16.94 19.64
CA PRO A 244 -10.05 -15.56 20.11
C PRO A 244 -8.58 -15.16 20.15
N THR A 245 -8.27 -13.98 19.60
CA THR A 245 -6.91 -13.45 19.50
C THR A 245 -6.85 -11.97 19.86
N ILE A 246 -5.71 -11.55 20.41
CA ILE A 246 -5.36 -10.13 20.60
C ILE A 246 -3.99 -9.93 19.97
N SER A 247 -3.99 -9.65 18.66
CA SER A 247 -2.78 -9.58 17.85
C SER A 247 -1.78 -8.53 18.36
N SER A 248 -2.26 -7.39 18.88
CA SER A 248 -1.39 -6.33 19.44
C SER A 248 -0.58 -6.78 20.66
N LYS A 249 -1.12 -7.73 21.44
CA LYS A 249 -0.50 -8.31 22.65
C LYS A 249 0.12 -9.70 22.39
N GLY A 250 -0.06 -10.26 21.19
CA GLY A 250 0.35 -11.62 20.83
C GLY A 250 -0.42 -12.75 21.51
N LYS A 251 -1.54 -12.45 22.19
CA LYS A 251 -2.37 -13.45 22.89
C LYS A 251 -3.20 -14.26 21.88
N GLY A 252 -3.27 -15.57 22.05
CA GLY A 252 -4.06 -16.48 21.19
C GLY A 252 -3.41 -16.84 19.85
N VAL A 253 -2.32 -16.18 19.44
CA VAL A 253 -1.66 -16.44 18.15
C VAL A 253 -1.04 -17.85 18.09
N LEU A 254 -0.42 -18.32 19.17
CA LEU A 254 0.13 -19.67 19.24
C LEU A 254 -0.97 -20.75 19.16
N GLU A 255 -2.09 -20.52 19.84
CA GLU A 255 -3.26 -21.42 19.82
C GLU A 255 -3.89 -21.48 18.44
N LEU A 256 -3.99 -20.34 17.75
CA LEU A 256 -4.45 -20.26 16.37
C LEU A 256 -3.61 -21.15 15.44
N PHE A 257 -2.28 -21.06 15.49
CA PHE A 257 -1.43 -21.88 14.63
C PHE A 257 -1.39 -23.36 15.02
N LYS A 258 -1.60 -23.67 16.31
CA LYS A 258 -1.84 -25.07 16.72
C LYS A 258 -3.13 -25.61 16.10
N LYS A 259 -4.20 -24.81 16.11
CA LYS A 259 -5.48 -25.14 15.46
C LYS A 259 -5.33 -25.31 13.95
N VAL A 260 -4.49 -24.51 13.29
CA VAL A 260 -4.12 -24.67 11.87
C VAL A 260 -3.56 -26.08 11.62
N ILE A 261 -2.65 -26.55 12.46
CA ILE A 261 -2.09 -27.90 12.32
C ILE A 261 -3.18 -28.96 12.55
N ASP A 262 -4.05 -28.79 13.55
CA ASP A 262 -5.12 -29.74 13.84
C ASP A 262 -6.16 -29.84 12.70
N VAL A 263 -6.51 -28.71 12.08
CA VAL A 263 -7.42 -28.65 10.91
C VAL A 263 -6.74 -29.21 9.66
N TYR A 264 -5.44 -28.97 9.49
CA TYR A 264 -4.67 -29.51 8.37
C TYR A 264 -4.64 -31.04 8.41
N GLU A 265 -4.41 -31.61 9.60
CA GLU A 265 -4.34 -33.04 9.87
C GLU A 265 -5.73 -33.70 10.06
N ASP A 266 -6.83 -32.98 9.79
CA ASP A 266 -8.21 -33.46 9.91
C ASP A 266 -8.56 -34.04 11.30
N ARG A 267 -7.93 -33.51 12.35
CA ARG A 267 -8.16 -33.89 13.76
C ARG A 267 -9.28 -33.11 14.43
N ASP A 268 -9.63 -31.97 13.86
CA ASP A 268 -10.65 -31.08 14.41
C ASP A 268 -12.07 -31.50 13.99
N LYS A 269 -12.91 -31.79 14.98
CA LYS A 269 -14.29 -32.22 14.78
C LYS A 269 -15.25 -31.08 14.40
N THR A 270 -14.86 -29.82 14.60
CA THR A 270 -15.72 -28.68 14.23
C THR A 270 -15.72 -28.43 12.74
N VAL A 271 -14.65 -28.85 12.04
CA VAL A 271 -14.52 -28.68 10.60
C VAL A 271 -15.51 -29.61 9.91
N ARG A 272 -16.52 -29.03 9.30
CA ARG A 272 -17.52 -29.75 8.50
C ARG A 272 -17.90 -28.92 7.30
N HIS A 273 -18.22 -29.58 6.19
CA HIS A 273 -18.75 -28.89 5.03
C HIS A 273 -20.17 -28.40 5.35
N VAL A 274 -20.31 -27.10 5.59
CA VAL A 274 -21.60 -26.43 5.78
C VAL A 274 -21.96 -25.73 4.48
N LYS A 275 -23.25 -25.79 4.12
CA LYS A 275 -23.81 -24.96 3.07
C LYS A 275 -24.62 -23.86 3.72
N VAL A 276 -24.37 -22.61 3.33
CA VAL A 276 -25.24 -21.51 3.73
C VAL A 276 -26.57 -21.70 3.01
N ASN A 277 -27.66 -21.88 3.75
CA ASN A 277 -28.97 -22.09 3.17
C ASN A 277 -29.60 -20.74 2.80
N TYR A 278 -29.81 -20.51 1.51
CA TYR A 278 -30.39 -19.26 0.98
C TYR A 278 -31.93 -19.29 0.86
N GLY A 279 -32.57 -20.33 1.37
CA GLY A 279 -34.01 -20.54 1.23
C GLY A 279 -34.36 -21.39 0.01
N PRO A 280 -35.55 -22.01 0.00
CA PRO A 280 -35.89 -23.07 -0.95
C PRO A 280 -35.87 -22.60 -2.41
N ILE A 281 -36.38 -21.40 -2.68
CA ILE A 281 -36.49 -20.84 -4.04
C ILE A 281 -35.10 -20.58 -4.63
N ILE A 282 -34.21 -19.93 -3.84
CA ILE A 282 -32.85 -19.61 -4.28
C ILE A 282 -32.02 -20.90 -4.42
N GLU A 283 -32.14 -21.85 -3.50
CA GLU A 283 -31.42 -23.13 -3.58
C GLU A 283 -31.84 -23.96 -4.80
N GLU A 284 -33.12 -23.97 -5.17
CA GLU A 284 -33.59 -24.65 -6.39
C GLU A 284 -32.92 -24.08 -7.64
N SER A 285 -32.83 -22.75 -7.75
CA SER A 285 -32.15 -22.08 -8.85
C SER A 285 -30.63 -22.30 -8.83
N ILE A 286 -29.99 -22.30 -7.65
CA ILE A 286 -28.56 -22.63 -7.51
C ILE A 286 -28.30 -24.05 -7.97
N GLU A 287 -29.13 -25.02 -7.56
CA GLU A 287 -28.98 -26.43 -7.91
C GLU A 287 -29.16 -26.65 -9.42
N ALA A 288 -30.12 -25.97 -10.05
CA ALA A 288 -30.33 -26.02 -11.50
C ALA A 288 -29.08 -25.58 -12.28
N VAL A 289 -28.43 -24.49 -11.88
CA VAL A 289 -27.17 -24.03 -12.48
C VAL A 289 -26.01 -24.96 -12.12
N GLN A 290 -25.93 -25.41 -10.86
CA GLN A 290 -24.86 -26.28 -10.36
C GLN A 290 -24.79 -27.59 -11.13
N ASN A 291 -25.93 -28.23 -11.42
CA ASN A 291 -25.99 -29.47 -12.19
C ASN A 291 -25.37 -29.32 -13.59
N LYS A 292 -25.48 -28.14 -14.21
CA LYS A 292 -24.87 -27.84 -15.51
C LYS A 292 -23.36 -27.58 -15.39
N VAL A 293 -22.95 -26.86 -14.35
CA VAL A 293 -21.54 -26.54 -14.08
C VAL A 293 -20.75 -27.80 -13.71
N GLU A 294 -21.33 -28.72 -12.93
CA GLU A 294 -20.69 -29.96 -12.46
C GLU A 294 -20.19 -30.87 -13.58
N SER A 295 -20.81 -30.81 -14.76
CA SER A 295 -20.37 -31.57 -15.93
C SER A 295 -18.95 -31.21 -16.41
N ASN A 296 -18.43 -30.04 -16.01
CA ASN A 296 -17.11 -29.54 -16.40
C ASN A 296 -16.04 -29.83 -15.34
N HIS A 297 -15.62 -31.09 -15.22
CA HIS A 297 -14.63 -31.51 -14.23
C HIS A 297 -13.30 -30.72 -14.25
N SER A 298 -12.84 -30.27 -15.43
CA SER A 298 -11.62 -29.46 -15.55
C SER A 298 -11.66 -28.15 -14.76
N LEU A 299 -12.85 -27.55 -14.63
CA LEU A 299 -13.10 -26.33 -13.87
C LEU A 299 -13.47 -26.67 -12.42
N THR A 300 -14.35 -27.65 -12.21
CA THR A 300 -14.88 -27.98 -10.88
C THR A 300 -13.88 -28.68 -9.96
N ASP A 301 -12.82 -29.27 -10.52
CA ASP A 301 -11.67 -29.75 -9.74
C ASP A 301 -10.88 -28.60 -9.08
N LYS A 302 -10.94 -27.40 -9.65
CA LYS A 302 -10.23 -26.20 -9.19
C LYS A 302 -11.11 -25.24 -8.39
N ILE A 303 -12.38 -25.11 -8.75
CA ILE A 303 -13.32 -24.17 -8.15
C ILE A 303 -14.60 -24.91 -7.77
N SER A 304 -15.12 -24.66 -6.58
CA SER A 304 -16.43 -25.18 -6.15
C SER A 304 -17.53 -24.86 -7.18
N ALA A 305 -18.24 -25.89 -7.63
CA ALA A 305 -19.37 -25.75 -8.55
C ALA A 305 -20.47 -24.86 -7.94
N ARG A 306 -20.74 -25.02 -6.64
CA ARG A 306 -21.67 -24.17 -5.90
C ARG A 306 -21.25 -22.71 -5.94
N PHE A 307 -19.98 -22.41 -5.65
CA PHE A 307 -19.47 -21.04 -5.67
C PHE A 307 -19.66 -20.38 -7.04
N LEU A 308 -19.38 -21.12 -8.12
CA LEU A 308 -19.61 -20.63 -9.48
C LEU A 308 -21.09 -20.38 -9.76
N SER A 309 -21.98 -21.29 -9.38
CA SER A 309 -23.42 -21.12 -9.54
C SER A 309 -23.96 -19.89 -8.82
N VAL A 310 -23.57 -19.71 -7.56
CA VAL A 310 -23.93 -18.52 -6.77
C VAL A 310 -23.45 -17.25 -7.49
N LYS A 311 -22.19 -17.22 -7.95
CA LYS A 311 -21.64 -16.05 -8.66
C LYS A 311 -22.30 -15.79 -10.01
N LEU A 312 -22.72 -16.82 -10.74
CA LEU A 312 -23.45 -16.66 -12.00
C LEU A 312 -24.82 -16.04 -11.76
N ILE A 313 -25.51 -16.45 -10.69
CA ILE A 313 -26.80 -15.86 -10.27
C ILE A 313 -26.62 -14.41 -9.81
N GLU A 314 -25.51 -14.08 -9.11
CA GLU A 314 -25.12 -12.69 -8.78
C GLU A 314 -24.67 -11.85 -9.99
N LYS A 315 -24.81 -12.36 -11.22
CA LYS A 315 -24.41 -11.67 -12.48
C LYS A 315 -22.92 -11.29 -12.54
N ASP A 316 -22.05 -11.99 -11.80
CA ASP A 316 -20.61 -11.71 -11.71
C ASP A 316 -19.90 -11.87 -13.07
N SER A 317 -19.27 -10.80 -13.55
CA SER A 317 -18.59 -10.77 -14.86
C SER A 317 -17.40 -11.73 -14.91
N ASN A 318 -16.63 -11.84 -13.82
CA ASN A 318 -15.47 -12.73 -13.77
C ASN A 318 -15.88 -14.22 -13.80
N ALA A 319 -16.98 -14.59 -13.13
CA ALA A 319 -17.53 -15.94 -13.21
C ALA A 319 -17.98 -16.28 -14.64
N ARG A 320 -18.62 -15.34 -15.36
CA ARG A 320 -18.97 -15.51 -16.77
C ARG A 320 -17.73 -15.70 -17.65
N ASP A 321 -16.66 -14.97 -17.39
CA ASP A 321 -15.41 -15.14 -18.13
C ASP A 321 -14.77 -16.51 -17.91
N LEU A 322 -14.80 -17.03 -16.68
CA LEU A 322 -14.24 -18.34 -16.34
C LEU A 322 -14.95 -19.52 -17.03
N ILE A 323 -16.26 -19.37 -17.32
CA ILE A 323 -17.03 -20.43 -17.99
C ILE A 323 -16.99 -20.37 -19.51
N LYS A 324 -16.43 -19.30 -20.13
CA LYS A 324 -16.34 -19.17 -21.60
C LYS A 324 -15.57 -20.30 -22.27
N ASP A 325 -14.59 -20.85 -21.55
CA ASP A 325 -13.76 -21.95 -22.05
C ASP A 325 -14.45 -23.33 -21.91
N CYS A 326 -15.64 -23.39 -21.30
CA CYS A 326 -16.40 -24.63 -21.14
C CYS A 326 -17.16 -25.01 -22.42
N SER A 327 -17.22 -26.31 -22.73
CA SER A 327 -17.90 -26.81 -23.93
C SER A 327 -19.41 -26.59 -23.94
N ASN A 328 -20.04 -26.48 -22.78
CA ASN A 328 -21.47 -26.21 -22.60
C ASN A 328 -21.75 -24.79 -22.09
N TYR A 329 -20.89 -23.83 -22.44
CA TYR A 329 -21.03 -22.42 -22.05
C TYR A 329 -22.44 -21.86 -22.32
N GLU A 330 -22.99 -22.10 -23.52
CA GLU A 330 -24.32 -21.61 -23.90
C GLU A 330 -25.42 -22.16 -22.98
N ASP A 331 -25.42 -23.48 -22.71
CA ASP A 331 -26.40 -24.13 -21.83
C ASP A 331 -26.30 -23.64 -20.37
N ILE A 332 -25.09 -23.42 -19.87
CA ILE A 332 -24.87 -22.83 -18.53
C ILE A 332 -25.40 -21.39 -18.50
N SER A 333 -25.05 -20.59 -19.51
CA SER A 333 -25.44 -19.18 -19.58
C SER A 333 -26.95 -19.01 -19.74
N GLU A 334 -27.60 -19.80 -20.60
CA GLU A 334 -29.04 -19.80 -20.77
C GLU A 334 -29.78 -20.25 -19.51
N THR A 335 -29.29 -21.30 -18.85
CA THR A 335 -29.84 -21.76 -17.58
C THR A 335 -29.72 -20.68 -16.51
N ALA A 336 -28.55 -20.06 -16.35
CA ALA A 336 -28.35 -18.99 -15.38
C ALA A 336 -29.27 -17.79 -15.65
N VAL A 337 -29.37 -17.33 -16.91
CA VAL A 337 -30.27 -16.21 -17.28
C VAL A 337 -31.73 -16.56 -16.99
N ARG A 338 -32.17 -17.77 -17.34
CA ARG A 338 -33.54 -18.24 -17.06
C ARG A 338 -33.84 -18.25 -15.57
N GLU A 339 -32.94 -18.81 -14.75
CA GLU A 339 -33.13 -18.88 -13.30
C GLU A 339 -33.09 -17.48 -12.65
N ILE A 340 -32.21 -16.59 -13.11
CA ILE A 340 -32.19 -15.18 -12.69
C ILE A 340 -33.54 -14.52 -12.98
N SER A 341 -34.05 -14.64 -14.22
CA SER A 341 -35.35 -14.06 -14.57
C SER A 341 -36.51 -14.68 -13.80
N LYS A 342 -36.45 -15.97 -13.46
CA LYS A 342 -37.43 -16.64 -12.60
C LYS A 342 -37.44 -16.02 -11.20
N LEU A 343 -36.26 -15.89 -10.57
CA LEU A 343 -36.11 -15.32 -9.24
C LEU A 343 -36.62 -13.86 -9.18
N GLU A 344 -36.23 -13.05 -10.16
CA GLU A 344 -36.59 -11.64 -10.23
C GLU A 344 -38.09 -11.44 -10.48
N ALA A 345 -38.71 -12.30 -11.29
CA ALA A 345 -40.15 -12.24 -11.53
C ALA A 345 -41.00 -12.72 -10.34
N GLU A 346 -40.52 -13.72 -9.59
CA GLU A 346 -41.26 -14.30 -8.46
C GLU A 346 -41.19 -13.43 -7.21
N ILE A 347 -40.04 -12.83 -6.92
CA ILE A 347 -39.81 -12.08 -5.68
C ILE A 347 -39.93 -10.56 -5.90
N GLY A 348 -39.67 -10.06 -7.11
CA GLY A 348 -39.77 -8.64 -7.46
C GLY A 348 -38.55 -7.80 -7.12
N ASP A 349 -37.43 -8.43 -6.75
CA ASP A 349 -36.13 -7.80 -6.46
C ASP A 349 -35.02 -8.41 -7.33
N ASP A 350 -33.91 -7.67 -7.49
CA ASP A 350 -32.74 -8.15 -8.22
C ASP A 350 -32.08 -9.37 -7.55
N SER A 351 -31.66 -10.34 -8.35
CA SER A 351 -31.01 -11.58 -7.90
C SER A 351 -29.77 -11.37 -7.01
N GLU A 352 -28.99 -10.32 -7.23
CA GLU A 352 -27.84 -9.95 -6.38
C GLU A 352 -28.30 -9.50 -4.98
N THR A 353 -29.35 -8.68 -4.92
CA THR A 353 -29.97 -8.22 -3.68
C THR A 353 -30.51 -9.40 -2.88
N LEU A 354 -31.23 -10.31 -3.54
CA LEU A 354 -31.81 -11.51 -2.91
C LEU A 354 -30.75 -12.39 -2.24
N LEU A 355 -29.64 -12.67 -2.94
CA LEU A 355 -28.54 -13.46 -2.37
C LEU A 355 -27.84 -12.71 -1.23
N THR A 356 -27.70 -11.40 -1.35
CA THR A 356 -27.11 -10.56 -0.29
C THR A 356 -27.97 -10.58 0.97
N ASP A 357 -29.27 -10.41 0.84
CA ASP A 357 -30.22 -10.45 1.96
C ASP A 357 -30.26 -11.83 2.61
N ALA A 358 -30.21 -12.91 1.81
CA ALA A 358 -30.14 -14.26 2.34
C ALA A 358 -28.86 -14.51 3.15
N LYS A 359 -27.70 -13.99 2.69
CA LYS A 359 -26.43 -14.04 3.44
C LYS A 359 -26.52 -13.28 4.76
N TYR A 360 -27.05 -12.06 4.76
CA TYR A 360 -27.24 -11.30 6.00
C TYR A 360 -28.27 -11.94 6.93
N GLY A 361 -29.34 -12.52 6.39
CA GLY A 361 -30.33 -13.29 7.15
C GLY A 361 -29.71 -14.48 7.88
N PHE A 362 -28.83 -15.24 7.22
CA PHE A 362 -28.07 -16.32 7.85
C PHE A 362 -27.17 -15.80 8.99
N ILE A 363 -26.44 -14.71 8.76
CA ILE A 363 -25.54 -14.11 9.75
C ILE A 363 -26.31 -13.60 10.96
N ALA A 364 -27.38 -12.83 10.73
CA ALA A 364 -28.23 -12.30 11.78
C ALA A 364 -28.86 -13.42 12.61
N GLY A 365 -29.33 -14.49 11.96
CA GLY A 365 -29.83 -15.69 12.64
C GLY A 365 -28.77 -16.36 13.52
N ALA A 366 -27.56 -16.57 12.98
CA ALA A 366 -26.47 -17.20 13.73
C ALA A 366 -25.98 -16.34 14.91
N LEU A 367 -25.90 -15.01 14.73
CA LEU A 367 -25.52 -14.09 15.80
C LEU A 367 -26.60 -13.95 16.87
N LYS A 368 -27.89 -14.02 16.51
CA LYS A 368 -28.98 -13.97 17.50
C LYS A 368 -28.90 -15.10 18.53
N GLU A 369 -28.40 -16.27 18.14
CA GLU A 369 -28.22 -17.43 19.03
C GLU A 369 -26.91 -17.40 19.83
N THR A 370 -25.88 -16.69 19.33
CA THR A 370 -24.50 -16.83 19.83
C THR A 370 -23.91 -15.55 20.43
N TYR A 371 -24.51 -14.39 20.16
CA TYR A 371 -24.02 -13.08 20.54
C TYR A 371 -25.06 -12.30 21.34
N THR A 372 -24.66 -11.86 22.54
CA THR A 372 -25.46 -10.95 23.37
C THR A 372 -24.74 -9.61 23.46
N VAL A 373 -25.41 -8.55 23.00
CA VAL A 373 -24.88 -7.19 23.03
C VAL A 373 -24.67 -6.75 24.48
N GLY A 374 -23.46 -6.30 24.81
CA GLY A 374 -23.16 -5.67 26.09
C GLY A 374 -23.71 -4.25 26.16
N HIS A 375 -24.38 -3.91 27.25
CA HIS A 375 -24.81 -2.54 27.53
C HIS A 375 -23.76 -1.86 28.43
N ILE A 376 -22.87 -1.06 27.85
CA ILE A 376 -21.94 -0.21 28.62
C ILE A 376 -22.09 1.27 28.21
N GLU A 377 -22.13 2.15 29.21
CA GLU A 377 -22.28 3.61 29.11
C GLU A 377 -21.24 4.32 28.20
N GLY A 378 -20.15 3.63 27.85
CA GLY A 378 -19.08 4.15 26.99
C GLY A 378 -19.53 4.56 25.59
N ARG A 379 -20.58 3.93 25.02
CA ARG A 379 -21.19 4.38 23.75
C ARG A 379 -21.61 5.84 23.79
N LYS A 380 -22.14 6.32 24.92
CA LYS A 380 -22.60 7.71 25.05
C LYS A 380 -21.47 8.72 24.90
N LYS A 381 -20.27 8.46 25.44
CA LYS A 381 -19.14 9.41 25.34
C LYS A 381 -18.66 9.55 23.91
N THR A 382 -18.51 8.41 23.21
CA THR A 382 -18.07 8.38 21.83
C THR A 382 -19.09 8.99 20.89
N GLU A 383 -20.38 8.71 21.09
CA GLU A 383 -21.49 9.33 20.35
C GLU A 383 -21.58 10.84 20.57
N ILE A 384 -21.28 11.34 21.77
CA ILE A 384 -21.21 12.79 22.04
C ILE A 384 -20.04 13.42 21.29
N ILE A 385 -18.86 12.80 21.33
CA ILE A 385 -17.67 13.30 20.63
C ILE A 385 -17.90 13.28 19.12
N ASP A 386 -18.40 12.17 18.57
CA ASP A 386 -18.77 12.09 17.15
C ASP A 386 -19.84 13.14 16.83
N GLY A 387 -20.90 13.25 17.63
CA GLY A 387 -21.96 14.24 17.42
C GLY A 387 -21.46 15.68 17.38
N LEU A 388 -20.44 16.01 18.17
CA LEU A 388 -19.77 17.32 18.15
C LEU A 388 -18.86 17.47 16.92
N LEU A 389 -17.97 16.49 16.69
CA LEU A 389 -16.96 16.55 15.64
C LEU A 389 -17.56 16.46 14.24
N THR A 390 -18.63 15.69 14.04
CA THR A 390 -19.34 15.56 12.76
C THR A 390 -20.54 16.51 12.65
N HIS A 391 -20.72 17.43 13.59
CA HIS A 391 -21.81 18.40 13.53
C HIS A 391 -21.71 19.26 12.28
N LYS A 392 -22.84 19.49 11.60
CA LYS A 392 -22.91 20.29 10.36
C LYS A 392 -22.28 21.69 10.50
N ILE A 393 -22.38 22.30 11.68
CA ILE A 393 -21.90 23.67 11.94
C ILE A 393 -20.63 23.68 12.80
N TRP A 394 -20.51 22.78 13.78
CA TRP A 394 -19.37 22.78 14.73
C TRP A 394 -18.19 21.95 14.23
N GLY A 395 -18.43 20.99 13.32
CA GLY A 395 -17.38 20.17 12.74
C GLY A 395 -16.37 20.99 11.94
N PHE A 396 -16.81 21.99 11.16
CA PHE A 396 -15.91 22.85 10.39
C PHE A 396 -14.99 23.72 11.28
N PRO A 397 -15.50 24.49 12.28
CA PRO A 397 -14.64 25.23 13.21
C PRO A 397 -13.66 24.35 13.97
N ILE A 398 -14.10 23.19 14.46
CA ILE A 398 -13.22 22.27 15.20
C ILE A 398 -12.14 21.71 14.28
N PHE A 399 -12.50 21.34 13.05
CA PHE A 399 -11.55 20.93 12.04
C PHE A 399 -10.52 22.02 11.72
N ILE A 400 -10.97 23.25 11.46
CA ILE A 400 -10.10 24.40 11.21
C ILE A 400 -9.19 24.65 12.41
N PHE A 401 -9.70 24.52 13.64
CA PHE A 401 -8.91 24.65 14.86
C PHE A 401 -7.81 23.58 14.97
N PHE A 402 -8.13 22.30 14.72
CA PHE A 402 -7.12 21.25 14.72
C PHE A 402 -6.07 21.45 13.62
N MET A 403 -6.49 21.89 12.44
CA MET A 403 -5.59 22.23 11.35
C MET A 403 -4.69 23.40 11.70
N TRP A 404 -5.25 24.45 12.30
CA TRP A 404 -4.49 25.58 12.80
C TRP A 404 -3.48 25.14 13.86
N LEU A 405 -3.89 24.32 14.84
CA LEU A 405 -3.00 23.80 15.87
C LEU A 405 -1.84 22.98 15.26
N MET A 406 -2.15 22.11 14.29
CA MET A 406 -1.15 21.30 13.60
C MET A 406 -0.12 22.19 12.88
N PHE A 407 -0.57 23.18 12.10
CA PHE A 407 0.34 24.07 11.36
C PHE A 407 1.12 25.00 12.30
N GLN A 408 0.45 25.55 13.30
CA GLN A 408 1.08 26.41 14.30
C GLN A 408 2.19 25.66 15.03
N ALA A 409 1.92 24.44 15.49
CA ALA A 409 2.92 23.59 16.12
C ALA A 409 4.04 23.21 15.14
N THR A 410 3.71 22.86 13.90
CA THR A 410 4.70 22.49 12.87
C THR A 410 5.72 23.59 12.62
N PHE A 411 5.26 24.84 12.44
CA PHE A 411 6.17 25.95 12.15
C PHE A 411 6.85 26.51 13.41
N THR A 412 6.13 26.65 14.52
CA THR A 412 6.71 27.21 15.74
C THR A 412 7.73 26.25 16.36
N ILE A 413 7.35 24.99 16.54
CA ILE A 413 8.24 23.99 17.15
C ILE A 413 9.34 23.58 16.17
N GLY A 414 9.02 23.53 14.87
CA GLY A 414 9.97 23.12 13.84
C GLY A 414 11.04 24.16 13.50
N GLN A 415 10.79 25.47 13.72
CA GLN A 415 11.79 26.52 13.54
C GLN A 415 13.05 26.32 14.40
N PHE A 416 12.91 25.85 15.64
CA PHE A 416 14.06 25.63 16.52
C PHE A 416 15.07 24.60 15.96
N PRO A 417 14.67 23.35 15.65
CA PRO A 417 15.57 22.37 15.06
C PRO A 417 16.00 22.72 13.64
N MET A 418 15.17 23.44 12.88
CA MET A 418 15.55 23.96 11.55
C MET A 418 16.78 24.86 11.65
N ASN A 419 16.77 25.85 12.57
CA ASN A 419 17.89 26.76 12.77
C ASN A 419 19.14 26.04 13.30
N TRP A 420 18.99 25.01 14.12
CA TRP A 420 20.13 24.20 14.59
C TRP A 420 20.79 23.43 13.45
N ILE A 421 19.99 22.84 12.56
CA ILE A 421 20.51 22.15 11.37
C ILE A 421 21.17 23.14 10.42
N GLU A 422 20.56 24.29 10.19
CA GLU A 422 21.12 25.35 9.34
C GLU A 422 22.50 25.80 9.86
N SER A 423 22.59 26.05 11.18
CA SER A 423 23.85 26.40 11.84
C SER A 423 24.89 25.28 11.72
N LEU A 424 24.47 24.01 11.82
CA LEU A 424 25.36 22.85 11.68
C LEU A 424 25.85 22.69 10.23
N VAL A 425 24.98 22.89 9.24
CA VAL A 425 25.35 22.87 7.82
C VAL A 425 26.33 23.99 7.51
N ALA A 426 26.08 25.21 8.01
CA ALA A 426 26.99 26.34 7.88
C ALA A 426 28.36 26.04 8.50
N LEU A 427 28.38 25.52 9.73
CA LEU A 427 29.62 25.16 10.43
C LEU A 427 30.43 24.12 9.64
N ILE A 428 29.77 23.10 9.08
CA ILE A 428 30.44 22.10 8.24
C ILE A 428 31.00 22.73 6.96
N GLY A 429 30.23 23.61 6.31
CA GLY A 429 30.66 24.35 5.12
C GLY A 429 31.88 25.23 5.39
N ASP A 430 31.85 26.01 6.47
CA ASP A 430 32.94 26.90 6.88
C ASP A 430 34.19 26.12 7.28
N THR A 431 34.02 25.01 8.01
CA THR A 431 35.14 24.13 8.41
C THR A 431 35.82 23.54 7.17
N LEU A 432 35.04 23.01 6.22
CA LEU A 432 35.59 22.51 4.95
C LEU A 432 36.24 23.62 4.13
N SER A 433 35.71 24.84 4.19
CA SER A 433 36.32 26.00 3.54
C SER A 433 37.71 26.32 4.08
N GLN A 434 37.94 26.12 5.38
CA GLN A 434 39.24 26.37 6.01
C GLN A 434 40.27 25.26 5.74
N TYR A 435 39.84 23.99 5.68
CA TYR A 435 40.75 22.86 5.49
C TYR A 435 41.05 22.52 4.03
N MET A 436 40.18 22.89 3.08
CA MET A 436 40.37 22.58 1.66
C MET A 436 41.01 23.72 0.88
N THR A 437 42.04 23.40 0.11
CA THR A 437 42.63 24.31 -0.88
C THR A 437 41.61 24.66 -1.96
N GLY A 438 41.68 25.88 -2.50
CA GLY A 438 40.79 26.33 -3.58
C GLY A 438 40.83 25.40 -4.80
N GLY A 439 39.68 25.12 -5.39
CA GLY A 439 39.57 24.23 -6.56
C GLY A 439 38.17 23.68 -6.77
N MET A 440 37.99 22.95 -7.88
CA MET A 440 36.70 22.36 -8.29
C MET A 440 36.07 21.47 -7.22
N LEU A 441 36.90 20.65 -6.56
CA LEU A 441 36.45 19.73 -5.52
C LEU A 441 35.88 20.49 -4.32
N LYS A 442 36.50 21.62 -3.94
CA LYS A 442 36.04 22.46 -2.82
C LYS A 442 34.68 23.06 -3.13
N ASP A 443 34.52 23.68 -4.30
CA ASP A 443 33.25 24.31 -4.70
C ASP A 443 32.14 23.28 -4.89
N LEU A 444 32.45 22.10 -5.45
CA LEU A 444 31.49 20.99 -5.56
C LEU A 444 31.01 20.53 -4.19
N MET A 445 31.92 20.38 -3.22
CA MET A 445 31.57 19.89 -1.90
C MET A 445 30.78 20.91 -1.09
N ILE A 446 31.20 22.18 -1.11
CA ILE A 446 30.56 23.26 -0.34
C ILE A 446 29.25 23.68 -1.00
N SER A 447 29.30 24.16 -2.26
CA SER A 447 28.15 24.75 -2.92
C SER A 447 27.23 23.73 -3.59
N GLY A 448 27.80 22.66 -4.16
CA GLY A 448 27.01 21.59 -4.78
C GLY A 448 26.36 20.67 -3.75
N VAL A 449 27.18 19.96 -2.97
CA VAL A 449 26.70 18.89 -2.08
C VAL A 449 26.19 19.43 -0.74
N ILE A 450 26.97 20.21 0.00
CA ILE A 450 26.57 20.69 1.33
C ILE A 450 25.45 21.72 1.21
N GLY A 451 25.55 22.67 0.29
CA GLY A 451 24.48 23.63 0.00
C GLY A 451 23.19 22.94 -0.45
N GLY A 452 23.29 22.02 -1.42
CA GLY A 452 22.14 21.27 -1.94
C GLY A 452 21.48 20.37 -0.90
N VAL A 453 22.24 19.47 -0.27
CA VAL A 453 21.74 18.53 0.75
C VAL A 453 21.29 19.28 2.01
N GLY A 454 22.04 20.30 2.42
CA GLY A 454 21.71 21.17 3.54
C GLY A 454 20.32 21.79 3.39
N GLY A 455 20.01 22.32 2.20
CA GLY A 455 18.68 22.86 1.90
C GLY A 455 17.53 21.86 2.16
N VAL A 456 17.73 20.57 1.88
CA VAL A 456 16.71 19.53 2.13
C VAL A 456 16.60 19.17 3.60
N ILE A 457 17.75 19.00 4.26
CA ILE A 457 17.80 18.53 5.66
C ILE A 457 17.26 19.61 6.60
N VAL A 458 17.47 20.89 6.29
CA VAL A 458 16.96 22.02 7.09
C VAL A 458 15.43 21.99 7.23
N PHE A 459 14.68 21.58 6.21
CA PHE A 459 13.22 21.48 6.29
C PHE A 459 12.70 20.17 6.92
N LEU A 460 13.56 19.17 7.15
CA LEU A 460 13.17 17.86 7.66
C LEU A 460 12.40 17.92 8.99
N PRO A 461 12.76 18.75 9.99
CA PRO A 461 12.05 18.79 11.27
C PRO A 461 10.57 19.18 11.12
N ASN A 462 10.28 20.20 10.31
CA ASN A 462 8.90 20.65 10.04
C ASN A 462 8.09 19.50 9.42
N ILE A 463 8.68 18.75 8.49
CA ILE A 463 8.03 17.61 7.83
C ILE A 463 7.77 16.47 8.84
N LEU A 464 8.71 16.20 9.75
CA LEU A 464 8.53 15.17 10.78
C LEU A 464 7.40 15.53 11.75
N ILE A 465 7.33 16.79 12.22
CA ILE A 465 6.26 17.25 13.09
C ILE A 465 4.91 17.17 12.38
N LEU A 466 4.86 17.57 11.10
CA LEU A 466 3.65 17.42 10.29
C LEU A 466 3.23 15.94 10.21
N PHE A 467 4.15 15.02 9.90
CA PHE A 467 3.83 13.59 9.87
C PHE A 467 3.40 13.03 11.24
N PHE A 468 3.93 13.54 12.34
CA PHE A 468 3.50 13.18 13.68
C PHE A 468 2.02 13.51 13.89
N PHE A 469 1.59 14.74 13.59
CA PHE A 469 0.17 15.13 13.72
C PHE A 469 -0.73 14.35 12.78
N ILE A 470 -0.28 14.08 11.55
CA ILE A 470 -1.04 13.27 10.60
C ILE A 470 -1.24 11.86 11.15
N SER A 471 -0.18 11.22 11.63
CA SER A 471 -0.28 9.89 12.24
C SER A 471 -1.15 9.91 13.50
N LEU A 472 -1.12 10.99 14.30
CA LEU A 472 -2.02 11.14 15.45
C LEU A 472 -3.49 11.21 15.04
N MET A 473 -3.83 12.01 14.02
CA MET A 473 -5.19 12.12 13.49
C MET A 473 -5.67 10.82 12.83
N GLU A 474 -4.74 10.08 12.19
CA GLU A 474 -4.98 8.78 11.56
C GLU A 474 -5.26 7.71 12.61
N ASP A 475 -4.37 7.55 13.59
CA ASP A 475 -4.46 6.55 14.65
C ASP A 475 -5.67 6.79 15.58
N THR A 476 -6.09 8.04 15.79
CA THR A 476 -7.31 8.38 16.56
C THR A 476 -8.61 8.13 15.81
N GLY A 477 -8.55 7.96 14.49
CA GLY A 477 -9.71 7.85 13.61
C GLY A 477 -10.36 9.19 13.24
N TYR A 478 -9.77 10.33 13.62
CA TYR A 478 -10.31 11.66 13.31
C TYR A 478 -10.31 11.96 11.80
N ILE A 479 -9.31 11.47 11.06
CA ILE A 479 -9.21 11.66 9.60
C ILE A 479 -10.48 11.20 8.87
N ALA A 480 -11.08 10.08 9.29
CA ALA A 480 -12.31 9.57 8.69
C ALA A 480 -13.50 10.51 8.90
N ARG A 481 -13.62 11.13 10.08
CA ARG A 481 -14.66 12.12 10.38
C ARG A 481 -14.46 13.41 9.61
N ALA A 482 -13.21 13.88 9.54
CA ALA A 482 -12.87 15.06 8.74
C ALA A 482 -13.21 14.85 7.25
N ALA A 483 -12.88 13.67 6.70
CA ALA A 483 -13.26 13.31 5.33
C ALA A 483 -14.78 13.25 5.13
N PHE A 484 -15.53 12.70 6.10
CA PHE A 484 -16.99 12.67 6.07
C PHE A 484 -17.62 14.07 6.01
N ILE A 485 -17.17 15.02 6.85
CA ILE A 485 -17.69 16.40 6.87
C ILE A 485 -17.39 17.11 5.54
N MET A 486 -16.22 16.83 4.95
CA MET A 486 -15.74 17.48 3.75
C MET A 486 -16.23 16.83 2.46
N ASP A 487 -16.82 15.64 2.54
CA ASP A 487 -17.25 14.89 1.37
C ASP A 487 -18.25 15.67 0.52
N LYS A 488 -19.26 16.30 1.15
CA LYS A 488 -20.23 17.14 0.42
C LYS A 488 -19.55 18.27 -0.36
N LEU A 489 -18.52 18.89 0.21
CA LEU A 489 -17.78 19.98 -0.44
C LEU A 489 -16.91 19.43 -1.57
N MET A 490 -16.17 18.34 -1.32
CA MET A 490 -15.32 17.69 -2.32
C MET A 490 -16.13 17.15 -3.49
N HIS A 491 -17.27 16.52 -3.24
CA HIS A 491 -18.14 15.97 -4.27
C HIS A 491 -18.68 17.07 -5.19
N HIS A 492 -18.97 18.27 -4.64
CA HIS A 492 -19.32 19.44 -5.45
C HIS A 492 -18.16 19.90 -6.35
N LEU A 493 -16.92 19.71 -5.92
CA LEU A 493 -15.71 19.94 -6.73
C LEU A 493 -15.39 18.75 -7.65
N GLY A 494 -16.20 17.70 -7.64
CA GLY A 494 -16.00 16.47 -8.41
C GLY A 494 -14.93 15.54 -7.86
N LEU A 495 -14.49 15.75 -6.61
CA LEU A 495 -13.48 14.96 -5.90
C LEU A 495 -14.12 14.08 -4.82
N HIS A 496 -13.41 13.05 -4.39
CA HIS A 496 -13.83 12.22 -3.25
C HIS A 496 -13.49 12.93 -1.92
N GLY A 497 -14.28 12.77 -0.86
CA GLY A 497 -13.98 13.31 0.47
C GLY A 497 -12.57 13.00 1.00
N LYS A 498 -11.95 11.87 0.62
CA LYS A 498 -10.56 11.51 0.98
C LYS A 498 -9.51 12.41 0.31
N SER A 499 -9.81 13.00 -0.86
CA SER A 499 -8.92 13.91 -1.58
C SER A 499 -8.66 15.22 -0.83
N PHE A 500 -9.56 15.61 0.06
CA PHE A 500 -9.40 16.81 0.87
C PHE A 500 -8.16 16.76 1.77
N ILE A 501 -7.84 15.59 2.32
CA ILE A 501 -6.75 15.41 3.29
C ILE A 501 -5.40 15.79 2.64
N PRO A 502 -5.00 15.22 1.48
CA PRO A 502 -3.85 15.69 0.73
C PRO A 502 -3.90 17.18 0.36
N LEU A 503 -5.04 17.69 -0.08
CA LEU A 503 -5.16 19.09 -0.51
C LEU A 503 -4.85 20.06 0.62
N VAL A 504 -5.39 19.80 1.81
CA VAL A 504 -5.11 20.62 2.98
C VAL A 504 -3.65 20.50 3.40
N MET A 505 -3.08 19.30 3.37
CA MET A 505 -1.65 19.11 3.63
C MET A 505 -0.77 19.89 2.64
N GLY A 506 -1.24 20.13 1.42
CA GLY A 506 -0.54 20.91 0.40
C GLY A 506 -0.22 22.34 0.85
N PHE A 507 -1.11 22.98 1.62
CA PHE A 507 -0.83 24.30 2.23
C PHE A 507 0.34 24.28 3.22
N GLY A 508 0.61 23.13 3.84
CA GLY A 508 1.81 22.94 4.64
C GLY A 508 3.02 22.67 3.76
N CYS A 509 2.98 21.52 3.08
CA CYS A 509 4.04 21.05 2.19
C CYS A 509 3.49 20.13 1.10
N ASN A 510 3.81 20.44 -0.17
CA ASN A 510 3.31 19.69 -1.31
C ASN A 510 3.86 18.26 -1.41
N VAL A 511 5.08 18.00 -0.91
CA VAL A 511 5.68 16.66 -0.97
C VAL A 511 4.90 15.62 -0.13
N PRO A 512 4.70 15.81 1.19
CA PRO A 512 3.92 14.88 1.99
C PRO A 512 2.45 14.83 1.56
N ALA A 513 1.90 15.94 1.04
CA ALA A 513 0.56 15.98 0.47
C ALA A 513 0.42 15.03 -0.73
N VAL A 514 1.32 15.12 -1.71
CA VAL A 514 1.34 14.21 -2.86
C VAL A 514 1.52 12.76 -2.41
N MET A 515 2.36 12.49 -1.42
CA MET A 515 2.52 11.13 -0.85
C MET A 515 1.25 10.63 -0.15
N ALA A 516 0.53 11.52 0.54
CA ALA A 516 -0.71 11.20 1.21
C ALA A 516 -1.84 10.83 0.24
N THR A 517 -1.77 11.22 -1.04
CA THR A 517 -2.77 10.80 -2.05
C THR A 517 -2.84 9.28 -2.24
N ARG A 518 -1.84 8.51 -1.77
CA ARG A 518 -1.87 7.04 -1.78
C ARG A 518 -3.05 6.44 -1.00
N THR A 519 -3.64 7.18 -0.06
CA THR A 519 -4.84 6.75 0.69
C THR A 519 -6.13 6.81 -0.12
N ILE A 520 -6.11 7.40 -1.32
CA ILE A 520 -7.24 7.47 -2.24
C ILE A 520 -7.26 6.20 -3.09
N GLU A 521 -8.34 5.42 -2.95
CA GLU A 521 -8.54 4.13 -3.64
C GLU A 521 -8.69 4.30 -5.15
N SER A 522 -9.52 5.26 -5.58
CA SER A 522 -9.70 5.56 -7.01
C SER A 522 -8.42 6.15 -7.60
N ARG A 523 -7.85 5.44 -8.59
CA ARG A 523 -6.67 5.88 -9.34
C ARG A 523 -6.86 7.25 -9.99
N ASN A 524 -8.06 7.51 -10.53
CA ASN A 524 -8.39 8.77 -11.20
C ASN A 524 -8.44 9.93 -10.20
N ASN A 525 -9.16 9.75 -9.08
CA ASN A 525 -9.19 10.76 -8.02
C ASN A 525 -7.81 11.00 -7.42
N ARG A 526 -6.98 9.94 -7.29
CA ARG A 526 -5.60 10.06 -6.82
C ARG A 526 -4.74 10.90 -7.75
N LEU A 527 -4.78 10.63 -9.06
CA LEU A 527 -4.04 11.39 -10.07
C LEU A 527 -4.51 12.85 -10.12
N LEU A 528 -5.82 13.06 -10.12
CA LEU A 528 -6.40 14.40 -10.12
C LEU A 528 -5.94 15.19 -8.89
N THR A 529 -5.98 14.58 -7.71
CA THR A 529 -5.52 15.19 -6.45
C THR A 529 -4.03 15.53 -6.51
N MET A 530 -3.18 14.65 -7.06
CA MET A 530 -1.75 14.93 -7.25
C MET A 530 -1.50 16.12 -8.18
N LEU A 531 -2.29 16.29 -9.23
CA LEU A 531 -2.14 17.37 -10.21
C LEU A 531 -2.59 18.74 -9.68
N ILE A 532 -3.58 18.76 -8.78
CA ILE A 532 -4.09 20.01 -8.20
C ILE A 532 -3.36 20.46 -6.93
N THR A 533 -2.72 19.53 -6.21
CA THR A 533 -1.96 19.83 -4.97
C THR A 533 -0.91 20.93 -5.16
N PRO A 534 -0.13 21.02 -6.26
CA PRO A 534 0.84 22.08 -6.48
C PRO A 534 0.29 23.51 -6.49
N PHE A 535 -1.02 23.68 -6.75
CA PHE A 535 -1.70 24.98 -6.68
C PHE A 535 -2.01 25.42 -5.24
N MET A 536 -1.87 24.51 -4.27
CA MET A 536 -1.88 24.85 -2.86
C MET A 536 -0.53 25.48 -2.51
N SER A 537 -0.58 26.75 -2.08
CA SER A 537 0.61 27.51 -1.73
C SER A 537 1.16 27.04 -0.39
N CYS A 538 2.37 26.47 -0.42
CA CYS A 538 3.07 26.02 0.78
C CYS A 538 3.87 27.15 1.44
N SER A 539 4.19 26.97 2.73
CA SER A 539 5.04 27.89 3.51
C SER A 539 6.38 28.25 2.85
N ALA A 540 6.99 27.34 2.10
CA ALA A 540 8.26 27.59 1.41
C ALA A 540 8.15 28.65 0.29
N ARG A 541 6.93 28.93 -0.22
CA ARG A 541 6.68 30.00 -1.20
C ARG A 541 6.47 31.36 -0.54
N LEU A 542 6.19 31.40 0.76
CA LEU A 542 5.89 32.62 1.49
C LEU A 542 7.04 33.65 1.43
N PRO A 543 8.32 33.30 1.58
CA PRO A 543 9.41 34.27 1.44
C PRO A 543 9.44 34.95 0.06
N VAL A 544 9.19 34.18 -1.01
CA VAL A 544 9.14 34.70 -2.38
C VAL A 544 7.95 35.65 -2.55
N TYR A 545 6.77 35.28 -2.02
CA TYR A 545 5.61 36.16 -2.04
C TYR A 545 5.86 37.44 -1.27
N ILE A 546 6.42 37.38 -0.07
CA ILE A 546 6.73 38.57 0.73
C ILE A 546 7.72 39.48 -0.01
N LEU A 547 8.75 38.92 -0.64
CA LEU A 547 9.73 39.68 -1.40
C LEU A 547 9.09 40.41 -2.59
N ILE A 548 8.31 39.71 -3.42
CA ILE A 548 7.66 40.29 -4.59
C ILE A 548 6.60 41.32 -4.18
N ILE A 549 5.76 40.98 -3.20
CA ILE A 549 4.71 41.88 -2.72
C ILE A 549 5.33 43.13 -2.09
N GLY A 550 6.40 42.98 -1.30
CA GLY A 550 7.11 44.09 -0.70
C GLY A 550 7.77 45.02 -1.74
N ALA A 551 8.20 44.46 -2.88
CA ALA A 551 8.80 45.24 -3.96
C ALA A 551 7.77 45.97 -4.84
N PHE A 552 6.64 45.33 -5.17
CA PHE A 552 5.67 45.85 -6.16
C PHE A 552 4.38 46.42 -5.56
N PHE A 553 3.99 45.98 -4.36
CA PHE A 553 2.71 46.34 -3.72
C PHE A 553 2.88 46.72 -2.24
N PRO A 554 3.69 47.75 -1.93
CA PRO A 554 4.02 48.11 -0.55
C PRO A 554 2.82 48.63 0.25
N ASP A 555 1.81 49.22 -0.42
CA ASP A 555 0.67 49.85 0.27
C ASP A 555 -0.38 48.83 0.77
N ASN A 556 -0.45 47.63 0.18
CA ASN A 556 -1.48 46.63 0.52
C ASN A 556 -0.94 45.18 0.52
N PRO A 557 0.16 44.88 1.24
CA PRO A 557 0.85 43.61 1.09
C PRO A 557 0.02 42.41 1.58
N VAL A 558 -0.76 42.61 2.65
CA VAL A 558 -1.63 41.57 3.22
C VAL A 558 -2.76 41.20 2.25
N THR A 559 -3.37 42.19 1.60
CA THR A 559 -4.47 41.97 0.65
C THR A 559 -3.98 41.23 -0.60
N VAL A 560 -2.81 41.58 -1.11
CA VAL A 560 -2.19 40.90 -2.26
C VAL A 560 -1.78 39.47 -1.88
N LEU A 561 -1.23 39.26 -0.68
CA LEU A 561 -0.91 37.92 -0.21
C LEU A 561 -2.18 37.06 -0.10
N PHE A 562 -3.25 37.60 0.48
CA PHE A 562 -4.54 36.91 0.56
C PHE A 562 -5.11 36.58 -0.81
N SER A 563 -5.05 37.52 -1.77
CA SER A 563 -5.57 37.28 -3.13
C SER A 563 -4.79 36.20 -3.86
N ILE A 564 -3.46 36.11 -3.71
CA ILE A 564 -2.64 35.04 -4.30
C ILE A 564 -3.08 33.66 -3.77
N TYR A 565 -3.30 33.53 -2.46
CA TYR A 565 -3.77 32.26 -1.88
C TYR A 565 -5.18 31.91 -2.37
N MET A 566 -6.09 32.88 -2.43
CA MET A 566 -7.46 32.65 -2.94
C MET A 566 -7.47 32.26 -4.42
N ILE A 567 -6.66 32.93 -5.25
CA ILE A 567 -6.51 32.60 -6.67
C ILE A 567 -5.96 31.18 -6.83
N GLY A 568 -4.97 30.78 -6.02
CA GLY A 568 -4.44 29.40 -6.04
C GLY A 568 -5.53 28.35 -5.78
N ILE A 569 -6.39 28.59 -4.78
CA ILE A 569 -7.51 27.71 -4.45
C ILE A 569 -8.51 27.65 -5.61
N LEU A 570 -8.94 28.81 -6.11
CA LEU A 570 -9.91 28.89 -7.22
C LEU A 570 -9.36 28.24 -8.49
N PHE A 571 -8.08 28.43 -8.79
CA PHE A 571 -7.41 27.81 -9.93
C PHE A 571 -7.32 26.29 -9.77
N SER A 572 -7.02 25.79 -8.56
CA SER A 572 -7.02 24.35 -8.28
C SER A 572 -8.40 23.70 -8.53
N ILE A 573 -9.47 24.40 -8.15
CA ILE A 573 -10.86 23.98 -8.37
C ILE A 573 -11.18 23.96 -9.87
N MET A 574 -10.82 25.03 -10.59
CA MET A 574 -11.03 25.13 -12.02
C MET A 574 -10.32 24.01 -12.79
N VAL A 575 -9.05 23.75 -12.47
CA VAL A 575 -8.26 22.65 -13.07
C VAL A 575 -8.87 21.30 -12.73
N ALA A 576 -9.34 21.09 -11.49
CA ALA A 576 -10.01 19.85 -11.09
C ALA A 576 -11.24 19.57 -11.96
N MET A 577 -12.09 20.59 -12.15
CA MET A 577 -13.31 20.50 -12.97
C MET A 577 -13.00 20.24 -14.45
N ILE A 578 -11.99 20.92 -15.01
CA ILE A 578 -11.57 20.71 -16.40
C ILE A 578 -11.04 19.29 -16.60
N PHE A 579 -10.11 18.84 -15.75
CA PHE A 579 -9.49 17.51 -15.89
C PHE A 579 -10.46 16.36 -15.65
N LYS A 580 -11.43 16.51 -14.75
CA LYS A 580 -12.51 15.52 -14.58
C LYS A 580 -13.30 15.36 -15.89
N LYS A 581 -13.62 16.47 -16.56
CA LYS A 581 -14.44 16.47 -17.79
C LYS A 581 -13.68 15.98 -19.02
N THR A 582 -12.36 16.17 -19.09
CA THR A 582 -11.56 15.87 -20.30
C THR A 582 -10.71 14.61 -20.21
N LEU A 583 -10.03 14.38 -19.08
CA LEU A 583 -8.98 13.34 -18.94
C LEU A 583 -9.44 12.12 -18.12
N PHE A 584 -10.39 12.30 -17.20
CA PHE A 584 -10.80 11.26 -16.23
C PHE A 584 -12.32 11.09 -16.19
N SER A 585 -12.92 10.75 -17.34
CA SER A 585 -14.31 10.29 -17.40
C SER A 585 -14.34 8.79 -17.08
N LEU A 586 -14.72 8.39 -15.87
CA LEU A 586 -15.37 7.10 -15.53
C LEU A 586 -15.55 6.92 -14.00
N GLU A 587 -16.75 6.42 -13.67
CA GLU A 587 -17.38 5.93 -12.43
C GLU A 587 -17.06 6.63 -11.10
N GLU A 588 -18.07 7.34 -10.59
CA GLU A 588 -18.12 7.78 -9.21
C GLU A 588 -18.28 6.55 -8.32
N VAL A 589 -17.17 6.12 -7.70
CA VAL A 589 -17.22 5.10 -6.65
C VAL A 589 -18.12 5.66 -5.54
N PRO A 590 -19.19 4.96 -5.12
CA PRO A 590 -20.06 5.44 -4.06
C PRO A 590 -19.23 5.71 -2.79
N PHE A 591 -19.48 6.83 -2.13
CA PHE A 591 -18.80 7.19 -0.90
C PHE A 591 -19.27 6.26 0.24
N VAL A 592 -18.62 5.12 0.37
CA VAL A 592 -18.82 4.18 1.48
C VAL A 592 -17.57 4.19 2.33
N MET A 593 -17.68 4.77 3.53
CA MET A 593 -16.59 4.79 4.50
C MET A 593 -17.11 4.27 5.83
N GLU A 594 -16.54 3.15 6.28
CA GLU A 594 -16.71 2.74 7.67
C GLU A 594 -15.96 3.73 8.56
N LEU A 595 -16.65 4.36 9.51
CA LEU A 595 -16.03 5.22 10.51
C LEU A 595 -15.36 4.32 11.56
N PRO A 596 -14.02 4.22 11.62
CA PRO A 596 -13.36 3.35 12.58
C PRO A 596 -13.66 3.80 14.00
N PRO A 597 -13.68 2.92 15.01
CA PRO A 597 -13.84 3.35 16.40
C PRO A 597 -12.71 4.29 16.82
N TYR A 598 -12.97 5.18 17.79
CA TYR A 598 -11.90 5.99 18.38
C TYR A 598 -10.92 5.07 19.08
N ARG A 599 -9.63 5.29 18.81
CA ARG A 599 -8.54 4.58 19.44
C ARG A 599 -7.62 5.57 20.12
N ILE A 600 -7.07 5.18 21.26
CA ILE A 600 -6.04 5.97 21.94
C ILE A 600 -4.71 5.59 21.28
N PRO A 601 -4.05 6.50 20.55
CA PRO A 601 -2.79 6.22 19.89
C PRO A 601 -1.71 5.93 20.93
N THR A 602 -0.89 4.91 20.69
CA THR A 602 0.30 4.68 21.52
C THR A 602 1.45 5.52 20.98
N LEU A 603 2.11 6.30 21.85
CA LEU A 603 3.22 7.18 21.45
C LEU A 603 4.32 6.44 20.67
N LYS A 604 4.58 5.18 21.05
CA LYS A 604 5.56 4.30 20.37
C LYS A 604 5.17 3.99 18.92
N ALA A 605 3.88 3.75 18.65
CA ALA A 605 3.40 3.52 17.30
C ALA A 605 3.50 4.80 16.47
N THR A 606 2.99 5.93 16.98
CA THR A 606 2.98 7.22 16.28
C THR A 606 4.39 7.68 15.92
N ILE A 607 5.37 7.56 16.83
CA ILE A 607 6.79 7.89 16.55
C ILE A 607 7.38 6.98 15.48
N ARG A 608 7.09 5.67 15.53
CA ARG A 608 7.58 4.72 14.52
C ARG A 608 7.02 5.03 13.13
N HIS A 609 5.73 5.37 13.04
CA HIS A 609 5.09 5.78 11.79
C HIS A 609 5.68 7.09 11.25
N MET A 610 5.86 8.09 12.12
CA MET A 610 6.53 9.35 11.78
C MET A 610 7.93 9.12 11.21
N TRP A 611 8.76 8.32 11.90
CA TRP A 611 10.13 8.03 11.45
C TRP A 611 10.16 7.25 10.13
N GLY A 612 9.25 6.29 9.94
CA GLY A 612 9.12 5.55 8.69
C GLY A 612 8.81 6.47 7.50
N LYS A 613 7.82 7.35 7.64
CA LYS A 613 7.45 8.35 6.61
C LYS A 613 8.59 9.34 6.37
N GLY A 614 9.25 9.83 7.43
CA GLY A 614 10.41 10.72 7.35
C GLY A 614 11.62 10.11 6.64
N SER A 615 11.95 8.85 6.93
CA SER A 615 13.05 8.14 6.27
C SER A 615 12.76 7.94 4.77
N GLN A 616 11.51 7.64 4.41
CA GLN A 616 11.10 7.51 3.01
C GLN A 616 11.25 8.84 2.25
N TYR A 617 10.87 9.96 2.88
CA TYR A 617 11.08 11.30 2.32
C TYR A 617 12.57 11.57 2.07
N LEU A 618 13.44 11.33 3.06
CA LEU A 618 14.87 11.59 2.95
C LEU A 618 15.53 10.77 1.84
N ARG A 619 15.17 9.47 1.72
CA ARG A 619 15.70 8.58 0.68
C ARG A 619 15.28 9.01 -0.73
N LYS A 620 14.06 9.50 -0.90
CA LYS A 620 13.54 9.90 -2.21
C LYS A 620 13.99 11.30 -2.61
N MET A 621 13.78 12.30 -1.75
CA MET A 621 14.05 13.69 -2.09
C MET A 621 15.54 14.05 -1.95
N GLY A 622 16.23 13.50 -0.96
CA GLY A 622 17.66 13.76 -0.77
C GLY A 622 18.49 13.34 -1.99
N GLY A 623 18.16 12.20 -2.61
CA GLY A 623 18.85 11.73 -3.82
C GLY A 623 18.58 12.61 -5.04
N VAL A 624 17.31 12.97 -5.29
CA VAL A 624 16.92 13.81 -6.43
C VAL A 624 17.54 15.21 -6.32
N ILE A 625 17.45 15.83 -5.15
CA ILE A 625 17.97 17.19 -4.93
C ILE A 625 19.50 17.21 -4.94
N LEU A 626 20.18 16.17 -4.44
CA LEU A 626 21.63 16.04 -4.57
C LEU A 626 22.05 16.02 -6.05
N VAL A 627 21.37 15.25 -6.90
CA VAL A 627 21.68 15.20 -8.32
C VAL A 627 21.40 16.54 -9.00
N ALA A 628 20.25 17.16 -8.71
CA ALA A 628 19.88 18.46 -9.26
C ALA A 628 20.87 19.57 -8.84
N SER A 629 21.26 19.61 -7.56
CA SER A 629 22.22 20.59 -7.04
C SER A 629 23.62 20.43 -7.63
N ILE A 630 24.11 19.20 -7.80
CA ILE A 630 25.38 18.93 -8.52
C ILE A 630 25.27 19.38 -9.98
N PHE A 631 24.14 19.14 -10.64
CA PHE A 631 23.93 19.54 -12.02
C PHE A 631 23.87 21.06 -12.18
N ILE A 632 23.10 21.76 -11.34
CA ILE A 632 23.04 23.22 -11.30
C ILE A 632 24.44 23.79 -11.01
N TRP A 633 25.13 23.26 -10.00
CA TRP A 633 26.51 23.65 -9.70
C TRP A 633 27.41 23.49 -10.93
N SER A 634 27.34 22.36 -11.65
CA SER A 634 28.14 22.10 -12.84
C SER A 634 27.83 23.12 -13.95
N LEU A 635 26.56 23.49 -14.14
CA LEU A 635 26.17 24.51 -15.12
C LEU A 635 26.65 25.91 -14.74
N THR A 636 26.67 26.22 -13.44
CA THR A 636 27.20 27.48 -12.92
C THR A 636 28.74 27.53 -12.98
N TYR A 637 29.40 26.39 -12.82
CA TYR A 637 30.85 26.30 -12.67
C TYR A 637 31.61 26.24 -14.00
N PHE A 638 31.04 25.64 -15.04
CA PHE A 638 31.66 25.51 -16.36
C PHE A 638 31.05 26.48 -17.38
N PRO A 639 31.81 26.89 -18.44
CA PRO A 639 33.20 26.55 -18.74
C PRO A 639 34.22 27.44 -18.01
N ARG A 640 35.43 26.92 -17.75
CA ARG A 640 36.53 27.70 -17.13
C ARG A 640 37.32 28.55 -18.13
N ASP A 641 37.37 28.13 -19.40
CA ASP A 641 38.13 28.78 -20.46
C ASP A 641 37.28 29.83 -21.20
N ALA A 642 36.72 30.79 -20.45
CA ALA A 642 35.94 31.87 -21.04
C ALA A 642 36.84 33.09 -21.29
N GLU A 643 36.83 33.65 -22.51
CA GLU A 643 37.62 34.83 -22.89
C GLU A 643 37.12 36.11 -22.21
N TYR A 644 37.57 36.43 -21.00
CA TYR A 644 37.15 37.64 -20.27
C TYR A 644 37.32 38.94 -21.08
N SER A 645 36.45 39.91 -20.83
CA SER A 645 36.48 41.24 -21.48
C SER A 645 37.76 42.03 -21.19
N MET A 646 38.42 41.74 -20.08
CA MET A 646 39.69 42.31 -19.63
C MET A 646 40.54 41.20 -18.98
N ASP A 647 41.87 41.33 -19.03
CA ASP A 647 42.76 40.52 -18.20
C ASP A 647 42.68 41.00 -16.74
N TYR A 648 41.73 40.42 -16.00
CA TYR A 648 41.51 40.73 -14.60
C TYR A 648 42.71 40.34 -13.72
N ASP A 649 43.50 39.34 -14.12
CA ASP A 649 44.66 38.90 -13.35
C ASP A 649 45.80 39.91 -13.49
N GLU A 650 46.00 40.48 -14.68
CA GLU A 650 46.89 41.62 -14.89
C GLU A 650 46.39 42.87 -14.15
N ALA A 651 45.09 43.18 -14.20
CA ALA A 651 44.51 44.32 -13.50
C ALA A 651 44.69 44.25 -11.97
N ILE A 652 44.50 43.06 -11.39
CA ILE A 652 44.73 42.79 -9.96
C ILE A 652 46.23 42.96 -9.65
N PHE A 653 47.11 42.41 -10.47
CA PHE A 653 48.56 42.52 -10.26
C PHE A 653 49.06 43.97 -10.33
N GLN A 654 48.60 44.74 -11.33
CA GLN A 654 48.95 46.16 -11.47
C GLN A 654 48.44 46.99 -10.28
N LEU A 655 47.21 46.72 -9.82
CA LEU A 655 46.64 47.43 -8.68
C LEU A 655 47.35 47.05 -7.37
N GLU A 656 47.70 45.77 -7.17
CA GLU A 656 48.51 45.36 -6.03
C GLU A 656 49.90 45.99 -6.05
N ALA A 657 50.56 46.07 -7.22
CA ALA A 657 51.85 46.70 -7.38
C ALA A 657 51.81 48.22 -7.10
N ASP A 658 50.81 48.92 -7.63
CA ASP A 658 50.62 50.36 -7.42
C ASP A 658 50.38 50.68 -5.94
N PHE A 659 49.47 49.98 -5.27
CA PHE A 659 49.22 50.19 -3.84
C PHE A 659 50.39 49.73 -2.97
N ASN A 660 51.10 48.65 -3.30
CA ASN A 660 52.29 48.23 -2.54
C ASN A 660 53.44 49.24 -2.66
N SER A 661 53.52 49.97 -3.78
CA SER A 661 54.50 51.06 -3.96
C SER A 661 54.14 52.28 -3.10
N LYS A 662 52.85 52.65 -3.06
CA LYS A 662 52.33 53.75 -2.23
C LYS A 662 52.48 53.46 -0.74
N ILE A 663 52.11 52.25 -0.30
CA ILE A 663 52.21 51.80 1.09
C ILE A 663 53.67 51.85 1.62
N LYS A 664 54.68 51.64 0.77
CA LYS A 664 56.10 51.71 1.16
C LYS A 664 56.62 53.13 1.39
N VAL A 665 55.92 54.15 0.89
CA VAL A 665 56.36 55.56 0.90
C VAL A 665 55.50 56.42 1.86
N SER A 666 54.41 55.88 2.40
CA SER A 666 53.44 56.61 3.23
C SER A 666 53.75 56.64 4.73
N SER A 667 53.26 57.70 5.40
CA SER A 667 53.33 57.89 6.86
C SER A 667 52.42 56.92 7.62
N PRO A 668 52.67 56.64 8.93
CA PRO A 668 51.89 55.68 9.71
C PRO A 668 50.38 55.96 9.79
N ASP A 669 49.97 57.23 9.72
CA ASP A 669 48.57 57.65 9.84
C ASP A 669 47.76 57.38 8.55
N ASP A 670 48.38 57.39 7.37
CA ASP A 670 47.73 57.16 6.06
C ASP A 670 47.66 55.67 5.68
N LEU A 671 48.34 54.81 6.44
CA LEU A 671 48.51 53.38 6.12
C LEU A 671 47.17 52.63 6.14
N ASN A 672 46.33 52.90 7.14
CA ASN A 672 45.05 52.22 7.32
C ASN A 672 44.03 52.60 6.23
N GLU A 673 44.03 53.86 5.81
CA GLU A 673 43.13 54.37 4.77
C GLU A 673 43.53 53.81 3.39
N LEU A 674 44.83 53.78 3.07
CA LEU A 674 45.35 53.19 1.84
C LEU A 674 45.13 51.67 1.77
N MET A 675 45.20 50.96 2.91
CA MET A 675 44.89 49.53 2.98
C MET A 675 43.41 49.26 2.76
N ALA A 676 42.52 50.05 3.37
CA ALA A 676 41.07 49.93 3.16
C ALA A 676 40.67 50.24 1.71
N GLU A 677 41.29 51.26 1.10
CA GLU A 677 41.05 51.60 -0.32
C GLU A 677 41.54 50.49 -1.26
N LYS A 678 42.73 49.93 -1.00
CA LYS A 678 43.26 48.78 -1.73
C LYS A 678 42.30 47.59 -1.67
N GLU A 679 41.85 47.23 -0.47
CA GLU A 679 40.92 46.11 -0.24
C GLU A 679 39.59 46.34 -0.98
N SER A 680 39.05 47.56 -0.94
CA SER A 680 37.81 47.93 -1.61
C SER A 680 37.93 47.88 -3.15
N ARG A 681 39.03 48.37 -3.72
CA ARG A 681 39.22 48.30 -5.18
C ARG A 681 39.49 46.88 -5.66
N LEU A 682 40.25 46.09 -4.88
CA LEU A 682 40.46 44.67 -5.16
C LEU A 682 39.15 43.88 -5.09
N SER A 683 38.30 44.15 -4.11
CA SER A 683 37.01 43.46 -3.98
C SER A 683 36.09 43.79 -5.15
N GLN A 684 36.05 45.05 -5.62
CA GLN A 684 35.31 45.44 -6.84
C GLN A 684 35.81 44.71 -8.09
N ILE A 685 37.12 44.63 -8.32
CA ILE A 685 37.67 43.93 -9.49
C ILE A 685 37.35 42.43 -9.43
N ARG A 686 37.47 41.82 -8.24
CA ARG A 686 37.10 40.40 -8.04
C ARG A 686 35.61 40.15 -8.27
N LEU A 687 34.74 41.03 -7.77
CA LEU A 687 33.29 40.95 -8.00
C LEU A 687 32.93 41.04 -9.48
N ASN A 688 33.57 41.94 -10.23
CA ASN A 688 33.35 42.07 -11.67
C ASN A 688 33.81 40.80 -12.43
N LYS A 689 34.99 40.26 -12.07
CA LYS A 689 35.49 38.98 -12.61
C LYS A 689 34.50 37.84 -12.35
N GLU A 690 33.95 37.73 -11.14
CA GLU A 690 32.98 36.68 -10.82
C GLU A 690 31.62 36.88 -11.48
N SER A 691 31.15 38.13 -11.65
CA SER A 691 29.92 38.44 -12.36
C SER A 691 30.02 38.06 -13.84
N GLU A 692 31.12 38.43 -14.50
CA GLU A 692 31.34 38.07 -15.91
C GLU A 692 31.55 36.56 -16.08
N ARG A 693 32.20 35.90 -15.11
CA ARG A 693 32.29 34.43 -15.07
C ARG A 693 30.90 33.80 -15.01
N PHE A 694 30.02 34.30 -14.15
CA PHE A 694 28.66 33.77 -14.00
C PHE A 694 27.83 33.97 -15.28
N GLU A 695 27.94 35.13 -15.92
CA GLU A 695 27.29 35.41 -17.21
C GLU A 695 27.73 34.45 -18.33
N ARG A 696 29.02 34.11 -18.37
CA ARG A 696 29.60 33.25 -19.41
C ARG A 696 29.51 31.75 -19.13
N SER A 697 29.09 31.37 -17.92
CA SER A 697 28.82 29.99 -17.53
C SER A 697 27.75 29.34 -18.43
N TYR A 698 27.65 28.01 -18.42
CA TYR A 698 26.59 27.32 -19.17
C TYR A 698 25.21 27.77 -18.71
N ILE A 699 25.02 28.01 -17.41
CA ILE A 699 23.74 28.50 -16.90
C ILE A 699 23.44 29.93 -17.38
N GLY A 700 24.44 30.82 -17.39
CA GLY A 700 24.30 32.18 -17.91
C GLY A 700 24.00 32.21 -19.42
N ARG A 701 24.67 31.36 -20.21
CA ARG A 701 24.36 31.17 -21.64
C ARG A 701 22.93 30.66 -21.87
N MET A 702 22.46 29.74 -21.03
CA MET A 702 21.07 29.29 -21.07
C MET A 702 20.10 30.43 -20.70
N GLY A 703 20.46 31.28 -19.73
CA GLY A 703 19.70 32.49 -19.41
C GLY A 703 19.54 33.41 -20.62
N HIS A 704 20.65 33.74 -21.30
CA HIS A 704 20.63 34.54 -22.53
C HIS A 704 19.91 33.87 -23.70
N PHE A 705 19.90 32.53 -23.76
CA PHE A 705 19.14 31.80 -24.77
C PHE A 705 17.63 31.98 -24.60
N ILE A 706 17.14 32.02 -23.36
CA ILE A 706 15.71 32.18 -23.04
C ILE A 706 15.30 33.67 -22.98
N GLU A 707 16.25 34.58 -22.72
CA GLU A 707 16.04 36.03 -22.61
C GLU A 707 15.15 36.63 -23.72
N PRO A 708 15.30 36.32 -25.03
CA PRO A 708 14.46 36.90 -26.08
C PRO A 708 12.96 36.62 -25.90
N VAL A 709 12.60 35.48 -25.30
CA VAL A 709 11.21 35.09 -25.02
C VAL A 709 10.68 35.78 -23.76
N LEU A 710 11.56 36.08 -22.80
CA LEU A 710 11.22 36.69 -21.51
C LEU A 710 11.30 38.21 -21.53
N LYS A 711 12.05 38.81 -22.45
CA LYS A 711 12.22 40.25 -22.60
C LYS A 711 10.90 41.04 -22.74
N PRO A 712 9.83 40.52 -23.41
CA PRO A 712 8.52 41.16 -23.43
C PRO A 712 7.88 41.31 -22.03
N LEU A 713 8.29 40.49 -21.06
CA LEU A 713 7.87 40.57 -19.65
C LEU A 713 8.80 41.45 -18.81
N SER A 714 9.76 42.15 -19.43
CA SER A 714 10.82 42.92 -18.76
C SER A 714 11.76 42.08 -17.88
N PHE A 715 11.89 40.79 -18.17
CA PHE A 715 12.79 39.89 -17.45
C PHE A 715 14.14 39.83 -18.15
N ASP A 716 15.23 39.96 -17.39
CA ASP A 716 16.59 39.84 -17.89
C ASP A 716 17.08 38.37 -17.87
N TRP A 717 18.28 38.13 -18.40
CA TRP A 717 18.88 36.79 -18.41
C TRP A 717 19.07 36.21 -17.00
N LYS A 718 19.26 37.04 -15.96
CA LYS A 718 19.41 36.60 -14.55
C LYS A 718 18.10 36.05 -14.00
N MET A 719 16.98 36.71 -14.31
CA MET A 719 15.65 36.18 -14.03
C MET A 719 15.38 34.89 -14.82
N GLY A 720 15.84 34.81 -16.07
CA GLY A 720 15.82 33.58 -16.87
C GLY A 720 16.56 32.42 -16.21
N VAL A 721 17.78 32.65 -15.71
CA VAL A 721 18.55 31.67 -14.93
C VAL A 721 17.76 31.21 -13.70
N SER A 722 17.17 32.14 -12.95
CA SER A 722 16.39 31.85 -11.75
C SER A 722 15.18 30.94 -12.04
N LEU A 723 14.52 31.12 -13.19
CA LEU A 723 13.42 30.27 -13.65
C LEU A 723 13.88 28.85 -13.99
N ILE A 724 15.01 28.72 -14.70
CA ILE A 724 15.59 27.41 -15.05
C ILE A 724 15.98 26.64 -13.78
N THR A 725 16.68 27.30 -12.85
CA THR A 725 17.08 26.69 -11.58
C THR A 725 15.91 26.38 -10.68
N GLY A 726 14.82 27.15 -10.74
CA GLY A 726 13.61 26.91 -9.94
C GLY A 726 12.74 25.76 -10.46
N MET A 727 12.89 25.37 -11.73
CA MET A 727 12.23 24.19 -12.32
C MET A 727 12.97 22.87 -12.04
N ALA A 728 14.28 22.92 -11.82
CA ALA A 728 15.14 21.79 -11.49
C ALA A 728 15.10 21.47 -9.99
#